data_AF-A0A2V7M145-F1
#
_entry.id   AF-A0A2V7M145-F1
#
_cell.length_a   1.000
_cell.length_b   1.000
_cell.length_c   1.000
_cell.angle_alpha   90.00
_cell.angle_beta   90.00
_cell.angle_gamma   90.00
#
_symmetry.space_group_name_H-M   'P 1'
#
loop_
_entity.id
_entity.type
_entity.pdbx_description
1 polymer ?
#
loop_
_entity_poly.entity_id
_entity_poly.type
_entity_poly.pdbx_seq_one_letter_code
_entity_poly.pdbx_strand_id
1 'polypeptide(L)'
;MTLAWGLGLLVVGWAVFIFNRLTRLRQLGDNAWADIDVQLKRRHDLIPNIVAVVQGHAGYERSTLEALVAARGRALQASGQGPQARAREEDPLAGALQRIVAVAEAYPELKAAASFAELQTTLTDVEDHLQNARRYYNAVVRDFNTAIAQFPSGIIAGMMRLAPREFFGLDDPSERAVPKVPLVLLFLTLAATAPLAAQRSYSIERFDAQIRVNRDASVDVTETITARFVGSWNGLYRTIPVKYRTPQGLNWTLGVSLRSAQDDAGRNLRTETSRQGAYVKYKVWIPGAADADRTLVLHYHATNGLRFFDEHDELYWNVTGDEWEVAIRAATAEIELPPGTPGVRAIAFNGVYGSTARDATVVIDGNLVRIVMPHPLEYHEGLTAVVGWNKGVVTQPSVLARLWGTARSNWPLAIPIPVFLFAFRRWWRRGRDPRRRPIAVQYEPPAGVSPAEAGTLLDNSADMRDITATLVDLAVRGYLRIEEQQNPKLFGLFGGGTSYTLHRLKTADGLAPHERAVFDGIFASHGDLVPLNELKDEFYRQLTPIRDAIFTQLTGSGFYQNRPDKVKQTWMGCGIGFALLIGIGGAFVAAAFLLTPVSFVIAAVVSAIILVIFAQIMPARTEAGTRALEQVLGFEEFLRRVEAEHLKRVIIGHPELFDKYLPYAMAFGVEQQFARAFEGIYTQAPQWYVGPSMMNFSVGHFSSSMSHLSTVAGMTLSSSPRSSSGSGFGGGGGGFSGGGGGGGGGGAVCRRRVS
;
A
#
# COMPACT_ATOMS: atom_id res chain seq x y z
N MET A 1 13.09 5.65 22.97
CA MET A 1 12.22 4.80 23.82
C MET A 1 10.81 4.65 23.25
N THR A 2 9.99 5.71 23.14
CA THR A 2 8.57 5.64 22.71
C THR A 2 8.31 4.86 21.41
N LEU A 3 9.10 5.06 20.35
CA LEU A 3 8.96 4.33 19.08
C LEU A 3 9.14 2.80 19.23
N ALA A 4 10.02 2.35 20.13
CA ALA A 4 10.25 0.91 20.35
C ALA A 4 9.04 0.24 21.03
N TRP A 5 8.39 0.92 21.97
CA TRP A 5 7.15 0.45 22.59
C TRP A 5 6.00 0.38 21.59
N GLY A 6 5.86 1.38 20.71
CA GLY A 6 4.86 1.35 19.63
C GLY A 6 5.07 0.21 18.65
N LEU A 7 6.33 -0.04 18.24
CA LEU A 7 6.68 -1.16 17.37
C LEU A 7 6.43 -2.51 18.06
N GLY A 8 6.81 -2.66 19.33
CA GLY A 8 6.58 -3.87 20.12
C GLY A 8 5.10 -4.22 20.27
N LEU A 9 4.25 -3.23 20.60
CA LEU A 9 2.80 -3.44 20.68
C LEU A 9 2.17 -3.82 19.33
N LEU A 10 2.67 -3.26 18.22
CA LEU A 10 2.21 -3.62 16.87
C LEU A 10 2.58 -5.06 16.54
N VAL A 11 3.82 -5.49 16.83
CA VAL A 11 4.28 -6.88 16.63
C VAL A 11 3.46 -7.85 17.50
N VAL A 12 3.19 -7.53 18.76
CA VAL A 12 2.37 -8.38 19.65
C VAL A 12 0.93 -8.49 19.15
N GLY A 13 0.27 -7.38 18.80
CA GLY A 13 -1.10 -7.40 18.27
C GLY A 13 -1.23 -8.13 16.93
N TRP A 14 -0.23 -7.97 16.06
CA TRP A 14 -0.12 -8.72 14.80
C TRP A 14 0.03 -10.23 15.03
N ALA A 15 0.85 -10.64 16.01
CA ALA A 15 1.04 -12.05 16.33
C ALA A 15 -0.25 -12.70 16.86
N VAL A 16 -0.97 -12.01 17.74
CA VAL A 16 -2.29 -12.45 18.26
C VAL A 16 -3.32 -12.61 17.13
N PHE A 17 -3.34 -11.70 16.14
CA PHE A 17 -4.26 -11.83 15.00
C PHE A 17 -4.01 -13.09 14.18
N ILE A 18 -2.76 -13.40 13.85
CA ILE A 18 -2.42 -14.62 13.08
C ILE A 18 -2.67 -15.88 13.90
N PHE A 19 -2.33 -15.88 15.19
CA PHE A 19 -2.62 -16.99 16.10
C PHE A 19 -4.13 -17.33 16.09
N ASN A 20 -4.99 -16.31 16.16
CA ASN A 20 -6.45 -16.48 16.10
C ASN A 20 -6.91 -16.97 14.71
N ARG A 21 -6.36 -16.44 13.60
CA ARG A 21 -6.68 -16.89 12.23
C ARG A 21 -6.34 -18.36 12.01
N LEU A 22 -5.15 -18.79 12.43
CA LEU A 22 -4.68 -20.17 12.28
C LEU A 22 -5.47 -21.13 13.18
N THR A 23 -5.80 -20.71 14.40
CA THR A 23 -6.68 -21.47 15.31
C THR A 23 -8.07 -21.69 14.70
N ARG A 24 -8.68 -20.64 14.12
CA ARG A 24 -9.97 -20.75 13.43
C ARG A 24 -9.92 -21.72 12.25
N LEU A 25 -8.91 -21.63 11.38
CA LEU A 25 -8.76 -22.55 10.25
C LEU A 25 -8.53 -24.01 10.72
N ARG A 26 -7.78 -24.21 11.80
CA ARG A 26 -7.63 -25.53 12.43
C ARG A 26 -8.99 -26.09 12.86
N GLN A 27 -9.76 -25.33 13.64
CA GLN A 27 -11.07 -25.75 14.16
C GLN A 27 -12.09 -26.02 13.03
N LEU A 28 -12.11 -25.19 11.97
CA LEU A 28 -12.96 -25.45 10.81
C LEU A 28 -12.61 -26.79 10.13
N GLY A 29 -11.33 -27.13 10.06
CA GLY A 29 -10.87 -28.42 9.51
C GLY A 29 -11.20 -29.63 10.41
N ASP A 30 -11.24 -29.44 11.73
CA ASP A 30 -11.71 -30.50 12.66
C ASP A 30 -13.23 -30.68 12.57
N ASN A 31 -13.99 -29.59 12.51
CA ASN A 31 -15.46 -29.63 12.36
C ASN A 31 -15.88 -30.25 11.02
N ALA A 32 -15.22 -29.89 9.92
CA ALA A 32 -15.49 -30.46 8.60
C ALA A 32 -15.10 -31.96 8.52
N TRP A 33 -14.11 -32.41 9.28
CA TRP A 33 -13.79 -33.82 9.41
C TRP A 33 -14.86 -34.59 10.22
N ALA A 34 -15.35 -34.00 11.30
CA ALA A 34 -16.39 -34.59 12.13
C ALA A 34 -17.72 -34.74 11.37
N ASP A 35 -18.08 -33.81 10.48
CA ASP A 35 -19.25 -33.94 9.61
C ASP A 35 -19.11 -35.12 8.63
N ILE A 36 -17.96 -35.26 7.96
CA ILE A 36 -17.65 -36.45 7.12
C ILE A 36 -17.79 -37.74 7.93
N ASP A 37 -17.21 -37.81 9.14
CA ASP A 37 -17.32 -38.99 10.00
C ASP A 37 -18.77 -39.33 10.39
N VAL A 38 -19.63 -38.33 10.61
CA VAL A 38 -21.06 -38.51 10.87
C VAL A 38 -21.81 -39.03 9.65
N GLN A 39 -21.60 -38.47 8.45
CA GLN A 39 -22.29 -38.95 7.25
C GLN A 39 -21.81 -40.36 6.85
N LEU A 40 -20.51 -40.67 7.01
CA LEU A 40 -19.98 -42.03 6.79
C LEU A 40 -20.61 -43.05 7.75
N LYS A 41 -20.77 -42.71 9.05
CA LYS A 41 -21.47 -43.57 10.01
C LYS A 41 -22.92 -43.80 9.63
N ARG A 42 -23.67 -42.75 9.28
CA ARG A 42 -25.05 -42.86 8.76
C ARG A 42 -25.12 -43.81 7.55
N ARG A 43 -24.20 -43.65 6.58
CA ARG A 43 -24.09 -44.56 5.43
C ARG A 43 -23.84 -46.00 5.86
N HIS A 44 -22.97 -46.23 6.84
CA HIS A 44 -22.70 -47.58 7.37
C HIS A 44 -23.91 -48.16 8.08
N ASP A 45 -24.71 -47.37 8.79
CA ASP A 45 -25.87 -47.82 9.56
C ASP A 45 -27.11 -48.10 8.69
N LEU A 46 -27.21 -47.54 7.49
CA LEU A 46 -28.25 -47.87 6.50
C LEU A 46 -28.05 -49.25 5.84
N ILE A 47 -26.81 -49.72 5.73
CA ILE A 47 -26.48 -50.95 4.96
C ILE A 47 -27.20 -52.21 5.47
N PRO A 48 -27.30 -52.51 6.78
CA PRO A 48 -28.06 -53.66 7.25
C PRO A 48 -29.53 -53.65 6.82
N ASN A 49 -30.16 -52.47 6.78
CA ASN A 49 -31.55 -52.31 6.34
C ASN A 49 -31.69 -52.53 4.83
N ILE A 50 -30.75 -51.98 4.04
CA ILE A 50 -30.67 -52.21 2.59
C ILE A 50 -30.50 -53.72 2.31
N VAL A 51 -29.59 -54.40 3.01
CA VAL A 51 -29.38 -55.86 2.86
C VAL A 51 -30.65 -56.63 3.19
N ALA A 52 -31.34 -56.31 4.30
CA ALA A 52 -32.56 -57.01 4.70
C ALA A 52 -33.70 -56.85 3.66
N VAL A 53 -33.92 -55.64 3.14
CA VAL A 53 -34.96 -55.37 2.13
C VAL A 53 -34.62 -56.04 0.80
N VAL A 54 -33.37 -55.95 0.33
CA VAL A 54 -32.95 -56.58 -0.93
C VAL A 54 -32.98 -58.11 -0.83
N GLN A 55 -32.62 -58.71 0.31
CA GLN A 55 -32.75 -60.15 0.51
C GLN A 55 -34.21 -60.64 0.46
N GLY A 56 -35.17 -59.82 0.90
CA GLY A 56 -36.59 -60.15 0.88
C GLY A 56 -37.21 -60.24 -0.52
N HIS A 57 -36.68 -59.50 -1.51
CA HIS A 57 -37.25 -59.44 -2.86
C HIS A 57 -36.32 -59.97 -3.97
N ALA A 58 -34.99 -60.01 -3.74
CA ALA A 58 -33.97 -60.36 -4.74
C ALA A 58 -32.95 -61.38 -4.21
N GLY A 59 -33.38 -62.38 -3.42
CA GLY A 59 -32.52 -63.36 -2.72
C GLY A 59 -31.57 -64.25 -3.56
N TYR A 60 -31.55 -64.07 -4.89
CA TYR A 60 -30.57 -64.65 -5.81
C TYR A 60 -29.29 -63.81 -5.92
N GLU A 61 -29.34 -62.50 -5.65
CA GLU A 61 -28.24 -61.52 -5.71
C GLU A 61 -27.28 -61.61 -4.51
N ARG A 62 -26.84 -62.82 -4.17
CA ARG A 62 -26.02 -63.07 -2.96
C ARG A 62 -24.62 -62.48 -3.07
N SER A 63 -24.00 -62.57 -4.24
CA SER A 63 -22.63 -62.10 -4.47
C SER A 63 -22.49 -60.57 -4.39
N THR A 64 -23.50 -59.81 -4.84
CA THR A 64 -23.52 -58.34 -4.75
C THR A 64 -23.77 -57.88 -3.32
N LEU A 65 -24.62 -58.58 -2.56
CA LEU A 65 -24.84 -58.35 -1.14
C LEU A 65 -23.62 -58.72 -0.27
N GLU A 66 -22.98 -59.85 -0.54
CA GLU A 66 -21.72 -60.26 0.12
C GLU A 66 -20.61 -59.23 -0.14
N ALA A 67 -20.48 -58.72 -1.37
CA ALA A 67 -19.54 -57.65 -1.70
C ALA A 67 -19.83 -56.34 -0.94
N LEU A 68 -21.10 -55.97 -0.76
CA LEU A 68 -21.50 -54.81 0.03
C LEU A 68 -21.14 -54.97 1.52
N VAL A 69 -21.44 -56.13 2.11
CA VAL A 69 -21.12 -56.43 3.52
C VAL A 69 -19.60 -56.47 3.75
N ALA A 70 -18.84 -57.05 2.81
CA ALA A 70 -17.37 -57.06 2.85
C ALA A 70 -16.76 -55.66 2.70
N ALA A 71 -17.34 -54.79 1.86
CA ALA A 71 -16.91 -53.39 1.74
C ALA A 71 -17.21 -52.60 3.03
N ARG A 72 -18.41 -52.76 3.63
CA ARG A 72 -18.76 -52.18 4.94
C ARG A 72 -17.77 -52.61 6.03
N GLY A 73 -17.41 -53.89 6.06
CA GLY A 73 -16.45 -54.43 7.03
C GLY A 73 -15.09 -53.72 6.99
N ARG A 74 -14.56 -53.47 5.78
CA ARG A 74 -13.30 -52.74 5.59
C ARG A 74 -13.41 -51.25 5.93
N ALA A 75 -14.47 -50.58 5.52
CA ALA A 75 -14.72 -49.17 5.87
C ALA A 75 -14.84 -48.94 7.39
N LEU A 76 -15.50 -49.87 8.11
CA LEU A 76 -15.56 -49.85 9.57
C LEU A 76 -14.17 -50.06 10.22
N GLN A 77 -13.36 -50.98 9.71
CA GLN A 77 -11.97 -51.16 10.17
C GLN A 77 -11.07 -49.93 9.89
N ALA A 78 -11.39 -49.16 8.84
CA ALA A 78 -10.70 -47.92 8.51
C ALA A 78 -11.19 -46.69 9.31
N SER A 79 -12.24 -46.81 10.13
CA SER A 79 -12.88 -45.65 10.77
C SER A 79 -12.00 -44.93 11.81
N GLY A 80 -11.00 -45.61 12.38
CA GLY A 80 -9.98 -45.02 13.26
C GLY A 80 -8.69 -44.56 12.57
N GLN A 81 -8.63 -44.62 11.23
CA GLN A 81 -7.43 -44.28 10.44
C GLN A 81 -7.49 -42.85 9.89
N GLY A 82 -6.35 -42.35 9.37
CA GLY A 82 -6.24 -41.00 8.82
C GLY A 82 -7.16 -40.75 7.61
N PRO A 83 -7.50 -39.48 7.29
CA PRO A 83 -8.44 -39.14 6.22
C PRO A 83 -8.17 -39.82 4.89
N GLN A 84 -6.91 -39.90 4.45
CA GLN A 84 -6.59 -40.53 3.17
C GLN A 84 -6.70 -42.06 3.22
N ALA A 85 -6.37 -42.69 4.34
CA ALA A 85 -6.54 -44.13 4.52
C ALA A 85 -8.03 -44.52 4.57
N ARG A 86 -8.85 -43.73 5.26
CA ARG A 86 -10.29 -43.97 5.33
C ARG A 86 -10.98 -43.79 3.97
N ALA A 87 -10.63 -42.77 3.19
CA ALA A 87 -11.19 -42.57 1.84
C ALA A 87 -11.06 -43.83 0.95
N ARG A 88 -9.89 -44.47 0.96
CA ARG A 88 -9.58 -45.63 0.10
C ARG A 88 -10.40 -46.89 0.39
N GLU A 89 -10.91 -47.06 1.61
CA GLU A 89 -11.83 -48.17 1.94
C GLU A 89 -13.31 -47.76 1.84
N GLU A 90 -13.61 -46.46 1.81
CA GLU A 90 -14.95 -45.90 1.64
C GLU A 90 -15.37 -45.77 0.15
N ASP A 91 -14.42 -45.62 -0.79
CA ASP A 91 -14.68 -45.57 -2.24
C ASP A 91 -15.18 -46.93 -2.81
N PRO A 92 -14.60 -48.10 -2.46
CA PRO A 92 -15.15 -49.42 -2.84
C PRO A 92 -16.57 -49.67 -2.32
N LEU A 93 -16.92 -49.09 -1.17
CA LEU A 93 -18.25 -49.17 -0.58
C LEU A 93 -19.26 -48.33 -1.38
N ALA A 94 -18.90 -47.11 -1.78
CA ALA A 94 -19.74 -46.28 -2.65
C ALA A 94 -20.06 -47.02 -3.98
N GLY A 95 -19.04 -47.64 -4.60
CA GLY A 95 -19.23 -48.46 -5.80
C GLY A 95 -20.04 -49.74 -5.57
N ALA A 96 -20.07 -50.30 -4.35
CA ALA A 96 -20.97 -51.42 -4.02
C ALA A 96 -22.43 -50.94 -3.90
N LEU A 97 -22.67 -49.81 -3.25
CA LEU A 97 -24.00 -49.20 -3.11
C LEU A 97 -24.62 -48.83 -4.47
N GLN A 98 -23.85 -48.24 -5.37
CA GLN A 98 -24.29 -47.95 -6.75
C GLN A 98 -24.72 -49.20 -7.53
N ARG A 99 -24.06 -50.35 -7.30
CA ARG A 99 -24.45 -51.63 -7.92
C ARG A 99 -25.76 -52.18 -7.36
N ILE A 100 -26.06 -51.97 -6.08
CA ILE A 100 -27.37 -52.35 -5.51
C ILE A 100 -28.51 -51.49 -6.08
N VAL A 101 -28.27 -50.19 -6.31
CA VAL A 101 -29.25 -49.33 -7.01
C VAL A 101 -29.46 -49.81 -8.45
N ALA A 102 -28.41 -50.22 -9.16
CA ALA A 102 -28.53 -50.80 -10.50
C ALA A 102 -29.25 -52.16 -10.50
N VAL A 103 -29.07 -52.99 -9.47
CA VAL A 103 -29.84 -54.25 -9.29
C VAL A 103 -31.33 -53.96 -9.11
N ALA A 104 -31.71 -52.90 -8.38
CA ALA A 104 -33.13 -52.56 -8.18
C ALA A 104 -33.86 -52.19 -9.48
N GLU A 105 -33.18 -51.66 -10.50
CA GLU A 105 -33.76 -51.45 -11.83
C GLU A 105 -34.11 -52.77 -12.56
N ALA A 106 -33.45 -53.88 -12.22
CA ALA A 106 -33.73 -55.21 -12.78
C ALA A 106 -34.87 -55.96 -12.06
N TYR A 107 -35.30 -55.49 -10.87
CA TYR A 107 -36.32 -56.12 -10.04
C TYR A 107 -37.48 -55.15 -9.74
N PRO A 108 -38.51 -55.05 -10.61
CA PRO A 108 -39.60 -54.09 -10.46
C PRO A 108 -40.36 -54.16 -9.12
N GLU A 109 -40.50 -55.35 -8.53
CA GLU A 109 -41.15 -55.52 -7.22
C GLU A 109 -40.33 -54.92 -6.07
N LEU A 110 -38.99 -55.02 -6.12
CA LEU A 110 -38.09 -54.37 -5.16
C LEU A 110 -38.14 -52.85 -5.32
N LYS A 111 -38.18 -52.35 -6.57
CA LYS A 111 -38.30 -50.91 -6.87
C LYS A 111 -39.68 -50.33 -6.48
N ALA A 112 -40.72 -51.15 -6.45
CA ALA A 112 -42.06 -50.78 -5.98
C ALA A 112 -42.23 -50.85 -4.45
N ALA A 113 -41.30 -51.47 -3.72
CA ALA A 113 -41.36 -51.57 -2.27
C ALA A 113 -41.09 -50.20 -1.61
N ALA A 114 -42.08 -49.66 -0.88
CA ALA A 114 -41.98 -48.35 -0.24
C ALA A 114 -40.76 -48.21 0.70
N SER A 115 -40.41 -49.28 1.42
CA SER A 115 -39.22 -49.36 2.28
C SER A 115 -37.90 -49.27 1.49
N PHE A 116 -37.85 -49.75 0.25
CA PHE A 116 -36.68 -49.59 -0.60
C PHE A 116 -36.58 -48.16 -1.17
N ALA A 117 -37.71 -47.57 -1.59
CA ALA A 117 -37.74 -46.19 -2.07
C ALA A 117 -37.34 -45.17 -0.98
N GLU A 118 -37.75 -45.39 0.27
CA GLU A 118 -37.33 -44.59 1.44
C GLU A 118 -35.82 -44.72 1.72
N LEU A 119 -35.29 -45.95 1.70
CA LEU A 119 -33.85 -46.20 1.87
C LEU A 119 -33.02 -45.62 0.71
N GLN A 120 -33.50 -45.71 -0.54
CA GLN A 120 -32.86 -45.11 -1.71
C GLN A 120 -32.80 -43.58 -1.57
N THR A 121 -33.91 -42.93 -1.21
CA THR A 121 -33.98 -41.49 -0.99
C THR A 121 -33.00 -41.04 0.10
N THR A 122 -32.99 -41.76 1.23
CA THR A 122 -32.10 -41.48 2.37
C THR A 122 -30.62 -41.70 2.01
N LEU A 123 -30.32 -42.70 1.17
CA LEU A 123 -28.96 -42.97 0.71
C LEU A 123 -28.44 -41.87 -0.24
N THR A 124 -29.29 -41.38 -1.16
CA THR A 124 -28.94 -40.24 -2.03
C THR A 124 -28.64 -38.98 -1.21
N ASP A 125 -29.49 -38.64 -0.24
CA ASP A 125 -29.29 -37.49 0.66
C ASP A 125 -27.95 -37.59 1.42
N VAL A 126 -27.62 -38.77 1.98
CA VAL A 126 -26.35 -39.02 2.68
C VAL A 126 -25.14 -38.93 1.73
N GLU A 127 -25.23 -39.41 0.49
CA GLU A 127 -24.14 -39.27 -0.49
C GLU A 127 -23.95 -37.81 -0.96
N ASP A 128 -25.02 -37.08 -1.25
CA ASP A 128 -24.93 -35.66 -1.63
C ASP A 128 -24.38 -34.78 -0.49
N HIS A 129 -24.80 -35.06 0.76
CA HIS A 129 -24.19 -34.44 1.94
C HIS A 129 -22.71 -34.82 2.08
N LEU A 130 -22.33 -36.08 1.87
CA LEU A 130 -20.94 -36.55 1.94
C LEU A 130 -20.04 -35.90 0.86
N GLN A 131 -20.55 -35.73 -0.37
CA GLN A 131 -19.83 -35.04 -1.45
C GLN A 131 -19.60 -33.56 -1.12
N ASN A 132 -20.61 -32.88 -0.57
CA ASN A 132 -20.48 -31.48 -0.16
C ASN A 132 -19.53 -31.30 1.04
N ALA A 133 -19.62 -32.20 2.04
CA ALA A 133 -18.69 -32.23 3.17
C ALA A 133 -17.23 -32.48 2.72
N ARG A 134 -17.01 -33.41 1.77
CA ARG A 134 -15.70 -33.68 1.14
C ARG A 134 -15.13 -32.44 0.45
N ARG A 135 -15.93 -31.71 -0.34
CA ARG A 135 -15.52 -30.45 -1.00
C ARG A 135 -15.13 -29.38 0.04
N TYR A 136 -15.96 -29.19 1.06
CA TYR A 136 -15.74 -28.20 2.11
C TYR A 136 -14.50 -28.51 2.95
N TYR A 137 -14.33 -29.76 3.40
CA TYR A 137 -13.14 -30.23 4.10
C TYR A 137 -11.86 -29.98 3.28
N ASN A 138 -11.84 -30.41 2.01
CA ASN A 138 -10.67 -30.24 1.15
C ASN A 138 -10.34 -28.76 0.89
N ALA A 139 -11.35 -27.88 0.76
CA ALA A 139 -11.12 -26.43 0.66
C ALA A 139 -10.49 -25.85 1.94
N VAL A 140 -11.02 -26.21 3.12
CA VAL A 140 -10.47 -25.77 4.41
C VAL A 140 -9.06 -26.32 4.65
N VAL A 141 -8.79 -27.57 4.27
CA VAL A 141 -7.46 -28.19 4.32
C VAL A 141 -6.47 -27.46 3.42
N ARG A 142 -6.82 -27.13 2.17
CA ARG A 142 -5.98 -26.35 1.26
C ARG A 142 -5.64 -24.98 1.85
N ASP A 143 -6.63 -24.27 2.37
CA ASP A 143 -6.47 -22.91 2.87
C ASP A 143 -5.69 -22.88 4.20
N PHE A 144 -5.88 -23.89 5.05
CA PHE A 144 -5.08 -24.14 6.25
C PHE A 144 -3.61 -24.47 5.89
N ASN A 145 -3.38 -25.45 5.01
CA ASN A 145 -2.06 -25.87 4.55
C ASN A 145 -1.29 -24.70 3.88
N THR A 146 -2.01 -23.83 3.18
CA THR A 146 -1.46 -22.59 2.59
C THR A 146 -1.12 -21.56 3.67
N ALA A 147 -2.02 -21.33 4.63
CA ALA A 147 -1.81 -20.36 5.69
C ALA A 147 -0.65 -20.72 6.65
N ILE A 148 -0.40 -22.02 6.90
CA ILE A 148 0.74 -22.46 7.73
C ILE A 148 2.10 -22.38 7.01
N ALA A 149 2.13 -22.21 5.69
CA ALA A 149 3.37 -22.21 4.91
C ALA A 149 3.79 -20.83 4.36
N GLN A 150 2.87 -19.86 4.30
CA GLN A 150 3.17 -18.48 3.89
C GLN A 150 3.85 -17.69 5.02
N PHE A 151 4.99 -17.05 4.72
CA PHE A 151 5.50 -15.96 5.58
C PHE A 151 4.52 -14.78 5.58
N PRO A 152 4.26 -14.11 6.71
CA PRO A 152 4.83 -14.36 8.04
C PRO A 152 4.00 -15.33 8.92
N SER A 153 2.87 -15.86 8.43
CA SER A 153 2.02 -16.80 9.18
C SER A 153 2.72 -18.10 9.58
N GLY A 154 3.63 -18.61 8.73
CA GLY A 154 4.37 -19.85 8.99
C GLY A 154 5.27 -19.83 10.23
N ILE A 155 5.76 -18.67 10.67
CA ILE A 155 6.51 -18.55 11.93
C ILE A 155 5.60 -18.90 13.11
N ILE A 156 4.39 -18.33 13.13
CA ILE A 156 3.42 -18.54 14.20
C ILE A 156 2.79 -19.94 14.10
N ALA A 157 2.59 -20.46 12.89
CA ALA A 157 2.17 -21.85 12.68
C ALA A 157 3.20 -22.86 13.20
N GLY A 158 4.50 -22.59 13.01
CA GLY A 158 5.61 -23.32 13.61
C GLY A 158 5.52 -23.31 15.13
N MET A 159 5.47 -22.12 15.74
CA MET A 159 5.32 -21.94 17.19
C MET A 159 4.08 -22.65 17.76
N MET A 160 2.97 -22.72 17.01
CA MET A 160 1.73 -23.43 17.34
C MET A 160 1.75 -24.95 17.05
N ARG A 161 2.89 -25.52 16.64
CA ARG A 161 3.09 -26.93 16.22
C ARG A 161 2.04 -27.41 15.19
N LEU A 162 1.63 -26.54 14.27
CA LEU A 162 0.64 -26.87 13.24
C LEU A 162 1.28 -27.66 12.09
N ALA A 163 0.95 -28.94 11.99
CA ALA A 163 1.29 -29.78 10.84
C ALA A 163 0.25 -29.62 9.71
N PRO A 164 0.62 -29.82 8.44
CA PRO A 164 -0.33 -29.92 7.33
C PRO A 164 -1.35 -31.05 7.55
N ARG A 165 -2.59 -30.83 7.09
CA ARG A 165 -3.65 -31.86 7.07
C ARG A 165 -3.64 -32.63 5.74
N GLU A 166 -4.04 -33.90 5.80
CA GLU A 166 -4.36 -34.73 4.63
C GLU A 166 -5.67 -34.28 3.97
N PHE A 167 -5.81 -34.57 2.67
CA PHE A 167 -7.05 -34.37 1.92
C PHE A 167 -7.88 -35.67 1.92
N PHE A 168 -9.20 -35.55 1.91
CA PHE A 168 -10.11 -36.69 1.80
C PHE A 168 -10.31 -37.08 0.33
N GLY A 169 -9.72 -38.22 -0.05
CA GLY A 169 -9.90 -38.85 -1.37
C GLY A 169 -9.32 -38.06 -2.56
N LEU A 170 -8.16 -37.42 -2.40
CA LEU A 170 -7.37 -36.84 -3.51
C LEU A 170 -6.04 -37.58 -3.62
N ASP A 171 -5.98 -38.62 -4.47
CA ASP A 171 -4.82 -39.50 -4.56
C ASP A 171 -3.67 -38.96 -5.45
N ASP A 172 -3.95 -37.99 -6.33
CA ASP A 172 -2.95 -37.36 -7.20
C ASP A 172 -2.00 -36.40 -6.42
N PRO A 173 -0.67 -36.48 -6.61
CA PRO A 173 0.28 -35.61 -5.93
C PRO A 173 0.35 -34.17 -6.49
N SER A 174 -0.10 -33.91 -7.71
CA SER A 174 -0.05 -32.58 -8.36
C SER A 174 -1.03 -31.59 -7.72
N GLU A 175 -2.24 -32.04 -7.36
CA GLU A 175 -3.26 -31.21 -6.70
C GLU A 175 -2.90 -30.86 -5.25
N ARG A 176 -1.95 -31.56 -4.63
CA ARG A 176 -1.52 -31.33 -3.23
C ARG A 176 -0.43 -30.25 -3.09
N ALA A 177 0.01 -29.63 -4.18
CA ALA A 177 1.21 -28.79 -4.20
C ALA A 177 1.02 -27.42 -3.52
N VAL A 178 1.43 -27.31 -2.26
CA VAL A 178 1.54 -26.04 -1.51
C VAL A 178 3.03 -25.68 -1.29
N PRO A 179 3.48 -24.44 -1.57
CA PRO A 179 4.87 -24.01 -1.31
C PRO A 179 5.23 -24.10 0.19
N LYS A 180 6.47 -24.47 0.54
CA LYS A 180 6.85 -24.85 1.92
C LYS A 180 7.95 -23.96 2.54
N VAL A 181 7.81 -23.65 3.84
CA VAL A 181 8.86 -23.11 4.74
C VAL A 181 8.66 -23.73 6.16
N PRO A 182 9.69 -24.13 6.92
CA PRO A 182 9.51 -24.98 8.11
C PRO A 182 9.74 -24.31 9.50
N LEU A 183 9.40 -25.11 10.55
CA LEU A 183 9.88 -25.20 11.96
C LEU A 183 8.94 -24.79 13.14
N VAL A 184 8.34 -25.83 13.78
CA VAL A 184 8.56 -26.22 15.21
C VAL A 184 8.02 -25.36 16.39
N LEU A 185 7.37 -26.03 17.39
CA LEU A 185 7.08 -25.49 18.74
C LEU A 185 5.96 -26.23 19.52
N LEU A 186 4.85 -25.66 20.04
CA LEU A 186 4.12 -26.26 21.21
C LEU A 186 2.56 -26.40 21.16
N PHE A 187 1.90 -26.37 22.34
CA PHE A 187 0.56 -26.88 22.77
C PHE A 187 -0.22 -25.74 23.52
N LEU A 188 -1.46 -25.80 24.05
CA LEU A 188 -2.58 -26.79 24.17
C LEU A 188 -3.90 -26.07 24.58
N THR A 189 -5.07 -26.47 24.04
CA THR A 189 -6.47 -26.38 24.61
C THR A 189 -7.02 -25.03 25.17
N LEU A 190 -8.33 -24.84 25.44
CA LEU A 190 -9.52 -25.72 25.47
C LEU A 190 -10.76 -24.97 24.89
N ALA A 191 -11.84 -25.68 24.56
CA ALA A 191 -13.12 -25.10 24.12
C ALA A 191 -14.33 -25.90 24.65
N ALA A 192 -15.54 -25.32 24.60
CA ALA A 192 -16.80 -25.92 25.07
C ALA A 192 -17.89 -25.97 23.96
N THR A 193 -18.94 -26.76 24.16
CA THR A 193 -19.90 -27.21 23.14
C THR A 193 -21.32 -26.63 23.29
N ALA A 194 -22.13 -26.75 22.22
CA ALA A 194 -23.58 -26.48 22.19
C ALA A 194 -24.30 -27.41 21.18
N PRO A 195 -25.60 -27.72 21.33
CA PRO A 195 -26.30 -28.77 20.57
C PRO A 195 -27.10 -28.28 19.34
N LEU A 196 -27.59 -29.23 18.53
CA LEU A 196 -28.43 -28.99 17.35
C LEU A 196 -29.89 -28.63 17.69
N ALA A 197 -30.59 -28.01 16.73
CA ALA A 197 -32.03 -27.74 16.76
C ALA A 197 -32.69 -28.08 15.41
N ALA A 198 -34.02 -28.25 15.42
CA ALA A 198 -34.78 -28.77 14.27
C ALA A 198 -34.82 -27.84 13.04
N GLN A 199 -34.83 -28.46 11.86
CA GLN A 199 -34.74 -27.82 10.55
C GLN A 199 -36.02 -27.03 10.21
N ARG A 200 -35.84 -25.78 9.75
CA ARG A 200 -36.88 -24.87 9.24
C ARG A 200 -36.37 -24.25 7.95
N SER A 201 -37.23 -23.91 7.01
CA SER A 201 -36.83 -23.31 5.72
C SER A 201 -37.78 -22.19 5.28
N TYR A 202 -37.35 -21.40 4.31
CA TYR A 202 -38.17 -20.40 3.62
C TYR A 202 -37.66 -20.23 2.17
N SER A 203 -38.47 -19.66 1.30
CA SER A 203 -38.11 -19.30 -0.08
C SER A 203 -38.69 -17.93 -0.44
N ILE A 204 -38.05 -17.21 -1.38
CA ILE A 204 -38.61 -15.97 -1.91
C ILE A 204 -39.35 -16.32 -3.21
N GLU A 205 -40.68 -16.30 -3.17
CA GLU A 205 -41.51 -16.59 -4.33
C GLU A 205 -41.54 -15.41 -5.31
N ARG A 206 -41.41 -14.18 -4.80
CA ARG A 206 -41.38 -12.96 -5.63
C ARG A 206 -40.60 -11.82 -4.98
N PHE A 207 -39.84 -11.09 -5.80
CA PHE A 207 -39.12 -9.88 -5.42
C PHE A 207 -39.33 -8.81 -6.50
N ASP A 208 -40.09 -7.75 -6.21
CA ASP A 208 -40.24 -6.59 -7.09
C ASP A 208 -39.58 -5.36 -6.47
N ALA A 209 -38.76 -4.64 -7.22
CA ALA A 209 -38.09 -3.43 -6.75
C ALA A 209 -38.44 -2.21 -7.62
N GLN A 210 -39.09 -1.22 -7.02
CA GLN A 210 -39.35 0.07 -7.64
C GLN A 210 -38.33 1.10 -7.13
N ILE A 211 -37.56 1.69 -8.04
CA ILE A 211 -36.39 2.53 -7.75
C ILE A 211 -36.58 3.88 -8.44
N ARG A 212 -36.76 4.95 -7.67
CA ARG A 212 -36.99 6.30 -8.18
C ARG A 212 -35.74 7.17 -8.01
N VAL A 213 -35.21 7.71 -9.10
CA VAL A 213 -34.07 8.64 -9.09
C VAL A 213 -34.58 10.07 -9.01
N ASN A 214 -34.22 10.77 -7.92
CA ASN A 214 -34.62 12.15 -7.68
C ASN A 214 -33.63 13.15 -8.29
N ARG A 215 -34.11 14.38 -8.58
CA ARG A 215 -33.28 15.47 -9.14
C ARG A 215 -32.14 15.95 -8.22
N ASP A 216 -32.19 15.64 -6.93
CA ASP A 216 -31.18 16.00 -5.93
C ASP A 216 -30.06 14.94 -5.75
N ALA A 217 -30.03 13.92 -6.61
CA ALA A 217 -29.16 12.74 -6.54
C ALA A 217 -29.44 11.76 -5.37
N SER A 218 -30.58 11.90 -4.68
CA SER A 218 -31.13 10.83 -3.86
C SER A 218 -31.86 9.78 -4.70
N VAL A 219 -32.07 8.61 -4.13
CA VAL A 219 -32.82 7.49 -4.72
C VAL A 219 -33.78 6.95 -3.67
N ASP A 220 -35.07 6.94 -3.96
CA ASP A 220 -36.08 6.30 -3.12
C ASP A 220 -36.39 4.90 -3.67
N VAL A 221 -36.36 3.89 -2.82
CA VAL A 221 -36.54 2.49 -3.21
C VAL A 221 -37.67 1.86 -2.42
N THR A 222 -38.52 1.11 -3.14
CA THR A 222 -39.59 0.27 -2.59
C THR A 222 -39.34 -1.18 -3.02
N GLU A 223 -39.08 -2.07 -2.05
CA GLU A 223 -38.93 -3.51 -2.29
C GLU A 223 -40.16 -4.25 -1.78
N THR A 224 -40.90 -4.90 -2.67
CA THR A 224 -41.99 -5.82 -2.35
C THR A 224 -41.48 -7.25 -2.41
N ILE A 225 -41.44 -7.93 -1.27
CA ILE A 225 -40.85 -9.26 -1.12
C ILE A 225 -41.93 -10.22 -0.60
N THR A 226 -42.28 -11.23 -1.40
CA THR A 226 -43.18 -12.32 -1.00
C THR A 226 -42.36 -13.55 -0.66
N ALA A 227 -42.40 -13.96 0.62
CA ALA A 227 -41.68 -15.09 1.15
C ALA A 227 -42.65 -16.20 1.60
N ARG A 228 -42.34 -17.45 1.23
CA ARG A 228 -42.99 -18.67 1.72
C ARG A 228 -42.21 -19.20 2.90
N PHE A 229 -42.86 -19.37 4.05
CA PHE A 229 -42.24 -19.89 5.27
C PHE A 229 -42.68 -21.32 5.55
N VAL A 230 -41.73 -22.20 5.90
CA VAL A 230 -41.98 -23.59 6.31
C VAL A 230 -41.44 -23.81 7.73
N GLY A 231 -42.29 -24.33 8.60
CA GLY A 231 -42.15 -24.25 10.04
C GLY A 231 -42.37 -22.83 10.58
N SER A 232 -42.24 -22.68 11.89
CA SER A 232 -42.47 -21.39 12.58
C SER A 232 -41.29 -20.43 12.46
N TRP A 233 -41.52 -19.25 11.89
CA TRP A 233 -40.56 -18.14 11.81
C TRP A 233 -41.07 -16.89 12.54
N ASN A 234 -40.13 -16.03 12.94
CA ASN A 234 -40.42 -14.76 13.62
C ASN A 234 -40.36 -13.53 12.69
N GLY A 235 -39.92 -13.71 11.43
CA GLY A 235 -39.60 -12.62 10.53
C GLY A 235 -38.47 -12.93 9.55
N LEU A 236 -38.12 -11.94 8.73
CA LEU A 236 -37.10 -12.01 7.68
C LEU A 236 -35.92 -11.07 7.98
N TYR A 237 -34.76 -11.35 7.38
CA TYR A 237 -33.62 -10.43 7.34
C TYR A 237 -33.39 -9.92 5.92
N ARG A 238 -33.40 -8.59 5.72
CA ARG A 238 -32.91 -7.93 4.51
C ARG A 238 -31.52 -7.36 4.78
N THR A 239 -30.50 -7.91 4.15
CA THR A 239 -29.13 -7.38 4.16
C THR A 239 -28.96 -6.49 2.91
N ILE A 240 -28.34 -5.32 3.05
CA ILE A 240 -27.99 -4.41 1.95
C ILE A 240 -26.51 -4.02 2.05
N PRO A 241 -25.70 -4.20 0.99
CA PRO A 241 -24.32 -3.73 0.96
C PRO A 241 -24.27 -2.20 0.84
N VAL A 242 -23.48 -1.57 1.72
CA VAL A 242 -23.35 -0.09 1.77
C VAL A 242 -21.93 0.44 1.67
N LYS A 243 -20.90 -0.43 1.72
CA LYS A 243 -19.51 -0.05 1.42
C LYS A 243 -19.07 -0.68 0.11
N TYR A 244 -18.77 0.17 -0.86
CA TYR A 244 -18.26 -0.18 -2.18
C TYR A 244 -16.83 0.34 -2.34
N ARG A 245 -16.13 -0.08 -3.40
CA ARG A 245 -14.82 0.46 -3.78
C ARG A 245 -14.92 1.18 -5.12
N THR A 246 -14.28 2.34 -5.24
CA THR A 246 -14.13 3.02 -6.53
C THR A 246 -13.01 2.36 -7.36
N PRO A 247 -12.95 2.59 -8.69
CA PRO A 247 -11.84 2.08 -9.52
C PRO A 247 -10.44 2.51 -9.03
N GLN A 248 -10.35 3.67 -8.36
CA GLN A 248 -9.10 4.19 -7.77
C GLN A 248 -8.75 3.54 -6.41
N GLY A 249 -9.51 2.55 -5.95
CA GLY A 249 -9.26 1.86 -4.69
C GLY A 249 -9.59 2.69 -3.44
N LEU A 250 -10.51 3.65 -3.52
CA LEU A 250 -11.06 4.37 -2.35
C LEU A 250 -12.40 3.77 -1.91
N ASN A 251 -12.73 3.89 -0.63
CA ASN A 251 -14.05 3.53 -0.12
C ASN A 251 -15.11 4.51 -0.63
N TRP A 252 -16.22 3.96 -1.13
CA TRP A 252 -17.48 4.67 -1.39
C TRP A 252 -18.54 4.17 -0.40
N THR A 253 -19.33 5.06 0.18
CA THR A 253 -20.36 4.69 1.16
C THR A 253 -21.75 5.14 0.71
N LEU A 254 -22.64 4.17 0.49
CA LEU A 254 -24.05 4.36 0.19
C LEU A 254 -24.80 4.71 1.49
N GLY A 255 -25.45 5.87 1.52
CA GLY A 255 -26.19 6.35 2.68
C GLY A 255 -27.63 5.88 2.68
N VAL A 256 -27.87 4.63 3.10
CA VAL A 256 -29.23 4.03 3.19
C VAL A 256 -29.90 4.34 4.53
N SER A 257 -31.19 4.67 4.48
CA SER A 257 -32.08 4.96 5.62
C SER A 257 -33.50 4.38 5.39
N LEU A 258 -33.95 3.48 6.27
CA LEU A 258 -35.30 2.90 6.19
C LEU A 258 -36.33 3.97 6.56
N ARG A 259 -37.41 4.08 5.78
CA ARG A 259 -38.54 5.00 6.01
C ARG A 259 -39.71 4.27 6.66
N SER A 260 -40.08 3.11 6.11
CA SER A 260 -41.13 2.24 6.64
C SER A 260 -40.92 0.78 6.20
N ALA A 261 -41.55 -0.13 6.93
CA ALA A 261 -41.72 -1.53 6.54
C ALA A 261 -43.18 -1.91 6.83
N GLN A 262 -43.88 -2.48 5.87
CA GLN A 262 -45.31 -2.78 5.94
C GLN A 262 -45.61 -4.19 5.43
N ASP A 263 -46.80 -4.71 5.74
CA ASP A 263 -47.35 -5.90 5.09
C ASP A 263 -48.22 -5.56 3.87
N ASP A 264 -48.80 -6.59 3.24
CA ASP A 264 -49.77 -6.49 2.15
C ASP A 264 -51.01 -5.63 2.47
N ALA A 265 -51.40 -5.57 3.75
CA ALA A 265 -52.49 -4.73 4.24
C ALA A 265 -52.04 -3.31 4.65
N GLY A 266 -50.80 -2.91 4.36
CA GLY A 266 -50.25 -1.59 4.70
C GLY A 266 -49.97 -1.36 6.19
N ARG A 267 -50.01 -2.41 7.02
CA ARG A 267 -49.79 -2.31 8.47
C ARG A 267 -48.30 -2.28 8.75
N ASN A 268 -47.86 -1.31 9.56
CA ASN A 268 -46.43 -1.15 9.89
C ASN A 268 -45.89 -2.36 10.67
N LEU A 269 -44.86 -3.00 10.12
CA LEU A 269 -44.13 -4.10 10.75
C LEU A 269 -43.06 -3.58 11.72
N ARG A 270 -42.77 -4.34 12.77
CA ARG A 270 -41.66 -4.01 13.69
C ARG A 270 -40.33 -4.27 12.99
N THR A 271 -39.39 -3.33 13.09
CA THR A 271 -38.05 -3.45 12.50
C THR A 271 -36.91 -3.12 13.47
N GLU A 272 -35.79 -3.81 13.32
CA GLU A 272 -34.51 -3.52 13.99
C GLU A 272 -33.42 -3.33 12.92
N THR A 273 -32.63 -2.25 13.04
CA THR A 273 -31.55 -1.93 12.07
C THR A 273 -30.20 -2.15 12.72
N SER A 274 -29.41 -3.09 12.19
CA SER A 274 -28.02 -3.31 12.58
C SER A 274 -27.07 -2.84 11.47
N ARG A 275 -25.90 -2.30 11.82
CA ARG A 275 -24.82 -1.98 10.86
C ARG A 275 -23.63 -2.87 11.15
N GLN A 276 -23.27 -3.75 10.23
CA GLN A 276 -22.26 -4.79 10.43
C GLN A 276 -21.22 -4.74 9.30
N GLY A 277 -20.02 -4.21 9.61
CA GLY A 277 -18.89 -4.18 8.69
C GLY A 277 -19.11 -3.33 7.43
N ALA A 278 -19.57 -3.97 6.36
CA ALA A 278 -19.90 -3.38 5.05
C ALA A 278 -21.40 -3.27 4.76
N TYR A 279 -22.25 -3.83 5.63
CA TYR A 279 -23.68 -4.03 5.38
C TYR A 279 -24.57 -3.28 6.37
N VAL A 280 -25.79 -2.93 5.94
CA VAL A 280 -26.92 -2.65 6.81
C VAL A 280 -27.82 -3.88 6.79
N LYS A 281 -28.21 -4.39 7.96
CA LYS A 281 -29.11 -5.53 8.11
C LYS A 281 -30.39 -5.08 8.81
N TYR A 282 -31.50 -5.13 8.07
CA TYR A 282 -32.84 -4.92 8.58
C TYR A 282 -33.42 -6.26 9.00
N LYS A 283 -33.86 -6.35 10.25
CA LYS A 283 -34.62 -7.48 10.78
C LYS A 283 -36.07 -7.04 10.87
N VAL A 284 -36.95 -7.72 10.14
CA VAL A 284 -38.36 -7.36 9.98
C VAL A 284 -39.17 -8.48 10.63
N TRP A 285 -39.91 -8.19 11.69
CA TRP A 285 -40.78 -9.18 12.33
C TRP A 285 -42.08 -9.30 11.55
N ILE A 286 -42.45 -10.53 11.20
CA ILE A 286 -43.63 -10.83 10.39
C ILE A 286 -44.59 -11.68 11.24
N PRO A 287 -45.77 -11.16 11.63
CA PRO A 287 -46.72 -11.90 12.44
C PRO A 287 -47.35 -13.05 11.63
N GLY A 288 -47.48 -14.23 12.25
CA GLY A 288 -48.09 -15.39 11.59
C GLY A 288 -47.27 -15.93 10.41
N ALA A 289 -45.94 -15.80 10.44
CA ALA A 289 -45.01 -16.44 9.50
C ALA A 289 -44.71 -17.89 9.94
N ALA A 290 -45.74 -18.73 9.96
CA ALA A 290 -45.61 -20.17 10.21
C ALA A 290 -46.42 -20.91 9.15
N ASP A 291 -45.74 -21.73 8.35
CA ASP A 291 -46.35 -22.56 7.29
C ASP A 291 -47.30 -21.76 6.37
N ALA A 292 -46.84 -20.55 5.98
CA ALA A 292 -47.64 -19.53 5.32
C ALA A 292 -46.82 -18.62 4.41
N ASP A 293 -47.46 -18.09 3.37
CA ASP A 293 -46.91 -17.08 2.48
C ASP A 293 -47.18 -15.68 3.06
N ARG A 294 -46.16 -14.80 3.03
CA ARG A 294 -46.25 -13.43 3.53
C ARG A 294 -45.53 -12.46 2.61
N THR A 295 -46.20 -11.39 2.23
CA THR A 295 -45.61 -10.25 1.54
C THR A 295 -45.26 -9.16 2.53
N LEU A 296 -44.10 -8.54 2.33
CA LEU A 296 -43.66 -7.33 3.03
C LEU A 296 -43.21 -6.28 2.01
N VAL A 297 -43.38 -5.00 2.36
CA VAL A 297 -42.98 -3.86 1.55
C VAL A 297 -41.99 -3.01 2.36
N LEU A 298 -40.77 -2.84 1.86
CA LEU A 298 -39.74 -1.99 2.47
C LEU A 298 -39.58 -0.70 1.66
N HIS A 299 -39.83 0.45 2.29
CA HIS A 299 -39.52 1.75 1.70
C HIS A 299 -38.27 2.31 2.36
N TYR A 300 -37.22 2.58 1.59
CA TYR A 300 -36.00 3.20 2.09
C TYR A 300 -35.45 4.26 1.12
N HIS A 301 -34.80 5.26 1.72
CA HIS A 301 -34.20 6.39 1.04
C HIS A 301 -32.67 6.24 1.06
N ALA A 302 -32.06 6.37 -0.11
CA ALA A 302 -30.64 6.18 -0.35
C ALA A 302 -29.98 7.44 -0.93
N THR A 303 -28.74 7.67 -0.50
CA THR A 303 -27.88 8.78 -0.95
C THR A 303 -26.52 8.25 -1.37
N ASN A 304 -25.84 8.93 -2.31
CA ASN A 304 -24.65 8.44 -3.01
C ASN A 304 -24.89 7.15 -3.84
N GLY A 305 -26.11 6.91 -4.32
CA GLY A 305 -26.42 5.81 -5.25
C GLY A 305 -25.97 6.07 -6.69
N LEU A 306 -25.78 7.35 -7.05
CA LEU A 306 -25.39 7.77 -8.39
C LEU A 306 -23.87 7.96 -8.53
N ARG A 307 -23.36 7.55 -9.68
CA ARG A 307 -22.04 7.87 -10.21
C ARG A 307 -22.15 9.00 -11.22
N PHE A 308 -21.14 9.86 -11.24
CA PHE A 308 -21.07 10.99 -12.15
C PHE A 308 -19.75 10.90 -12.91
N PHE A 309 -19.82 10.64 -14.21
CA PHE A 309 -18.67 10.71 -15.12
C PHE A 309 -18.57 12.13 -15.71
N ASP A 310 -17.82 12.34 -16.79
CA ASP A 310 -17.78 13.66 -17.45
C ASP A 310 -18.90 13.80 -18.49
N GLU A 311 -19.13 12.78 -19.32
CA GLU A 311 -20.13 12.80 -20.41
C GLU A 311 -21.56 12.40 -19.98
N HIS A 312 -21.69 11.62 -18.90
CA HIS A 312 -22.96 11.03 -18.47
C HIS A 312 -23.04 10.83 -16.96
N ASP A 313 -24.24 10.53 -16.46
CA ASP A 313 -24.52 10.08 -15.10
C ASP A 313 -25.01 8.62 -15.13
N GLU A 314 -24.77 7.86 -14.06
CA GLU A 314 -25.07 6.43 -13.97
C GLU A 314 -25.63 6.06 -12.58
N LEU A 315 -26.79 5.42 -12.55
CA LEU A 315 -27.24 4.60 -11.43
C LEU A 315 -26.61 3.21 -11.57
N TYR A 316 -25.82 2.79 -10.58
CA TYR A 316 -25.35 1.41 -10.43
C TYR A 316 -25.95 0.84 -9.16
N TRP A 317 -26.88 -0.12 -9.30
CA TRP A 317 -27.72 -0.57 -8.19
C TRP A 317 -27.84 -2.10 -8.13
N ASN A 318 -27.43 -2.71 -7.02
CA ASN A 318 -27.73 -4.12 -6.75
C ASN A 318 -29.17 -4.22 -6.27
N VAL A 319 -30.04 -4.81 -7.09
CA VAL A 319 -31.51 -4.79 -6.92
C VAL A 319 -31.92 -5.76 -5.83
N THR A 320 -31.61 -7.05 -6.01
CA THR A 320 -31.94 -8.08 -5.02
C THR A 320 -30.89 -8.14 -3.91
N GLY A 321 -29.62 -7.86 -4.19
CA GLY A 321 -28.51 -8.38 -3.40
C GLY A 321 -28.17 -9.83 -3.78
N ASP A 322 -26.94 -10.22 -3.51
CA ASP A 322 -26.40 -11.58 -3.61
C ASP A 322 -26.27 -12.25 -2.22
N GLU A 323 -26.63 -11.54 -1.15
CA GLU A 323 -26.60 -12.01 0.24
C GLU A 323 -27.81 -12.88 0.65
N TRP A 324 -28.59 -13.38 -0.30
CA TRP A 324 -29.71 -14.29 -0.03
C TRP A 324 -29.23 -15.74 0.12
N GLU A 325 -29.56 -16.34 1.26
CA GLU A 325 -29.27 -17.73 1.61
C GLU A 325 -30.32 -18.72 1.03
N VAL A 326 -31.23 -18.23 0.17
CA VAL A 326 -32.35 -18.97 -0.42
C VAL A 326 -32.60 -18.48 -1.86
N ALA A 327 -33.14 -19.34 -2.73
CA ALA A 327 -33.47 -18.98 -4.09
C ALA A 327 -34.64 -17.97 -4.19
N ILE A 328 -34.61 -17.13 -5.23
CA ILE A 328 -35.66 -16.17 -5.59
C ILE A 328 -36.33 -16.64 -6.87
N ARG A 329 -37.59 -17.07 -6.80
CA ARG A 329 -38.32 -17.69 -7.93
C ARG A 329 -38.63 -16.72 -9.08
N ALA A 330 -38.95 -15.47 -8.75
CA ALA A 330 -39.18 -14.40 -9.71
C ALA A 330 -38.64 -13.07 -9.17
N ALA A 331 -37.87 -12.35 -10.00
CA ALA A 331 -37.32 -11.04 -9.66
C ALA A 331 -37.54 -10.01 -10.77
N THR A 332 -38.00 -8.82 -10.40
CA THR A 332 -38.23 -7.69 -11.31
C THR A 332 -37.68 -6.37 -10.74
N ALA A 333 -37.35 -5.43 -11.63
CA ALA A 333 -37.00 -4.06 -11.26
C ALA A 333 -37.69 -3.05 -12.19
N GLU A 334 -38.16 -1.94 -11.63
CA GLU A 334 -38.74 -0.80 -12.35
C GLU A 334 -38.03 0.47 -11.86
N ILE A 335 -37.26 1.11 -12.74
CA ILE A 335 -36.40 2.26 -12.43
C ILE A 335 -36.98 3.50 -13.10
N GLU A 336 -37.55 4.41 -12.31
CA GLU A 336 -38.08 5.70 -12.77
C GLU A 336 -36.98 6.78 -12.70
N LEU A 337 -36.58 7.30 -13.85
CA LEU A 337 -35.71 8.47 -13.98
C LEU A 337 -36.55 9.76 -14.04
N PRO A 338 -35.99 10.95 -13.77
CA PRO A 338 -36.73 12.20 -13.86
C PRO A 338 -37.40 12.40 -15.24
N PRO A 339 -38.61 12.97 -15.32
CA PRO A 339 -39.30 13.21 -16.59
C PRO A 339 -38.45 14.04 -17.57
N GLY A 340 -38.38 13.59 -18.82
CA GLY A 340 -37.58 14.23 -19.88
C GLY A 340 -36.10 13.85 -19.92
N THR A 341 -35.66 12.81 -19.19
CA THR A 341 -34.27 12.30 -19.21
C THR A 341 -33.85 11.87 -20.64
N PRO A 342 -32.81 12.48 -21.25
CA PRO A 342 -32.35 12.10 -22.58
C PRO A 342 -31.19 11.10 -22.55
N GLY A 343 -31.10 10.26 -23.59
CA GLY A 343 -29.98 9.33 -23.78
C GLY A 343 -29.94 8.13 -22.81
N VAL A 344 -31.10 7.73 -22.29
CA VAL A 344 -31.25 6.58 -21.38
C VAL A 344 -30.71 5.31 -22.03
N ARG A 345 -29.82 4.64 -21.32
CA ARG A 345 -29.19 3.37 -21.68
C ARG A 345 -29.17 2.48 -20.45
N ALA A 346 -29.55 1.21 -20.60
CA ALA A 346 -29.65 0.29 -19.48
C ALA A 346 -29.02 -1.08 -19.80
N ILE A 347 -28.33 -1.64 -18.82
CA ILE A 347 -27.77 -3.00 -18.83
C ILE A 347 -28.08 -3.61 -17.46
N ALA A 348 -28.51 -4.86 -17.44
CA ALA A 348 -28.64 -5.64 -16.21
C ALA A 348 -27.66 -6.82 -16.23
N PHE A 349 -27.20 -7.21 -15.05
CA PHE A 349 -26.28 -8.31 -14.81
C PHE A 349 -26.88 -9.26 -13.76
N ASN A 350 -26.63 -10.56 -13.88
CA ASN A 350 -27.19 -11.58 -12.99
C ASN A 350 -26.18 -12.67 -12.60
N GLY A 351 -26.50 -13.41 -11.55
CA GLY A 351 -25.69 -14.51 -11.00
C GLY A 351 -24.90 -14.12 -9.75
N VAL A 352 -23.92 -14.93 -9.38
CA VAL A 352 -23.08 -14.73 -8.17
C VAL A 352 -22.16 -13.50 -8.24
N TYR A 353 -21.64 -13.05 -7.10
CA TYR A 353 -20.71 -11.92 -7.00
C TYR A 353 -19.56 -12.01 -8.02
N GLY A 354 -19.46 -10.99 -8.89
CA GLY A 354 -18.45 -10.91 -9.95
C GLY A 354 -18.84 -11.57 -11.28
N SER A 355 -20.05 -12.13 -11.40
CA SER A 355 -20.64 -12.57 -12.66
C SER A 355 -20.72 -11.44 -13.68
N THR A 356 -20.65 -11.80 -14.96
CA THR A 356 -20.83 -10.90 -16.12
C THR A 356 -21.99 -11.33 -17.03
N ALA A 357 -22.80 -12.32 -16.61
CA ALA A 357 -23.99 -12.77 -17.31
C ALA A 357 -25.06 -11.65 -17.40
N ARG A 358 -25.92 -11.71 -18.43
CA ARG A 358 -26.86 -10.64 -18.83
C ARG A 358 -28.14 -11.21 -19.43
N ASP A 359 -28.72 -12.18 -18.75
CA ASP A 359 -29.88 -12.95 -19.20
C ASP A 359 -31.21 -12.22 -18.88
N ALA A 360 -31.11 -11.11 -18.16
CA ALA A 360 -32.20 -10.19 -17.87
C ALA A 360 -32.80 -9.55 -19.14
N THR A 361 -34.13 -9.62 -19.28
CA THR A 361 -34.85 -8.82 -20.27
C THR A 361 -34.92 -7.38 -19.77
N VAL A 362 -34.40 -6.43 -20.57
CA VAL A 362 -34.40 -5.00 -20.27
C VAL A 362 -35.25 -4.25 -21.31
N VAL A 363 -36.23 -3.49 -20.86
CA VAL A 363 -37.11 -2.65 -21.68
C VAL A 363 -36.98 -1.21 -21.20
N ILE A 364 -36.89 -0.26 -22.14
CA ILE A 364 -36.81 1.18 -21.85
C ILE A 364 -38.03 1.85 -22.49
N ASP A 365 -38.84 2.53 -21.69
CA ASP A 365 -40.01 3.28 -22.13
C ASP A 365 -39.94 4.72 -21.58
N GLY A 366 -39.52 5.66 -22.42
CA GLY A 366 -39.30 7.06 -22.04
C GLY A 366 -38.28 7.21 -20.90
N ASN A 367 -38.76 7.53 -19.71
CA ASN A 367 -37.97 7.68 -18.48
C ASN A 367 -38.07 6.46 -17.53
N LEU A 368 -38.80 5.41 -17.90
CA LEU A 368 -38.93 4.17 -17.14
C LEU A 368 -38.04 3.08 -17.75
N VAL A 369 -37.26 2.40 -16.91
CA VAL A 369 -36.50 1.20 -17.29
C VAL A 369 -37.03 -0.01 -16.52
N ARG A 370 -37.54 -1.01 -17.24
CA ARG A 370 -38.09 -2.24 -16.68
C ARG A 370 -37.15 -3.41 -16.93
N ILE A 371 -36.88 -4.19 -15.90
CA ILE A 371 -35.94 -5.31 -15.91
C ILE A 371 -36.65 -6.54 -15.35
N VAL A 372 -36.59 -7.67 -16.07
CA VAL A 372 -37.25 -8.92 -15.68
C VAL A 372 -36.28 -10.09 -15.83
N MET A 373 -36.15 -10.91 -14.79
CA MET A 373 -35.42 -12.19 -14.88
C MET A 373 -36.32 -13.26 -15.52
N PRO A 374 -35.86 -13.98 -16.57
CA PRO A 374 -36.66 -15.02 -17.23
C PRO A 374 -36.61 -16.38 -16.52
N HIS A 375 -35.76 -16.53 -15.50
CA HIS A 375 -35.59 -17.73 -14.68
C HIS A 375 -35.36 -17.32 -13.20
N PRO A 376 -35.47 -18.26 -12.24
CA PRO A 376 -35.08 -18.02 -10.85
C PRO A 376 -33.61 -17.57 -10.70
N LEU A 377 -33.33 -16.88 -9.60
CA LEU A 377 -31.98 -16.68 -9.08
C LEU A 377 -31.73 -17.71 -7.98
N GLU A 378 -30.64 -18.47 -8.08
CA GLU A 378 -30.30 -19.52 -7.11
C GLU A 378 -29.47 -18.98 -5.93
N TYR A 379 -28.96 -19.88 -5.08
CA TYR A 379 -28.22 -19.54 -3.85
C TYR A 379 -27.02 -18.61 -4.12
N HIS A 380 -26.99 -17.46 -3.43
CA HIS A 380 -26.05 -16.35 -3.64
C HIS A 380 -26.03 -15.72 -5.05
N GLU A 381 -27.08 -15.90 -5.86
CA GLU A 381 -27.25 -15.13 -7.09
C GLU A 381 -28.07 -13.86 -6.85
N GLY A 382 -27.71 -12.78 -7.57
CA GLY A 382 -28.43 -11.51 -7.51
C GLY A 382 -28.66 -10.87 -8.87
N LEU A 383 -29.54 -9.87 -8.92
CA LEU A 383 -29.78 -9.00 -10.07
C LEU A 383 -29.20 -7.60 -9.78
N THR A 384 -28.32 -7.12 -10.65
CA THR A 384 -27.76 -5.75 -10.59
C THR A 384 -28.11 -4.96 -11.84
N ALA A 385 -28.64 -3.75 -11.66
CA ALA A 385 -28.99 -2.82 -12.73
C ALA A 385 -27.95 -1.71 -12.89
N VAL A 386 -27.64 -1.37 -14.14
CA VAL A 386 -26.78 -0.24 -14.52
C VAL A 386 -27.53 0.61 -15.54
N VAL A 387 -27.93 1.81 -15.15
CA VAL A 387 -28.73 2.73 -15.98
C VAL A 387 -28.00 4.06 -16.10
N GLY A 388 -27.65 4.45 -17.31
CA GLY A 388 -26.93 5.69 -17.60
C GLY A 388 -27.74 6.65 -18.48
N TRP A 389 -27.54 7.95 -18.30
CA TRP A 389 -28.23 9.02 -19.05
C TRP A 389 -27.35 10.26 -19.23
N ASN A 390 -27.75 11.15 -20.14
CA ASN A 390 -26.98 12.34 -20.47
C ASN A 390 -27.00 13.38 -19.33
N LYS A 391 -25.93 14.19 -19.23
CA LYS A 391 -25.75 15.22 -18.20
C LYS A 391 -26.88 16.24 -18.10
N GLY A 392 -27.03 16.81 -16.90
CA GLY A 392 -27.88 17.97 -16.63
C GLY A 392 -29.26 17.65 -16.03
N VAL A 393 -29.61 16.36 -15.95
CA VAL A 393 -30.90 15.89 -15.41
C VAL A 393 -30.95 15.92 -13.87
N VAL A 394 -29.81 15.72 -13.22
CA VAL A 394 -29.67 15.60 -11.76
C VAL A 394 -28.60 16.58 -11.26
N THR A 395 -28.85 17.26 -10.14
CA THR A 395 -27.87 18.18 -9.55
C THR A 395 -26.76 17.42 -8.84
N GLN A 396 -25.54 17.50 -9.35
CA GLN A 396 -24.37 16.88 -8.71
C GLN A 396 -24.08 17.52 -7.34
N PRO A 397 -23.76 16.73 -6.28
CA PRO A 397 -23.28 17.27 -5.01
C PRO A 397 -22.03 18.13 -5.17
N SER A 398 -21.98 19.27 -4.45
CA SER A 398 -20.88 20.23 -4.56
C SER A 398 -19.51 19.62 -4.29
N VAL A 399 -18.45 20.21 -4.85
CA VAL A 399 -17.06 19.71 -4.67
C VAL A 399 -16.70 19.56 -3.19
N LEU A 400 -17.13 20.50 -2.33
CA LEU A 400 -16.91 20.42 -0.88
C LEU A 400 -17.69 19.26 -0.24
N ALA A 401 -18.94 19.03 -0.63
CA ALA A 401 -19.74 17.90 -0.15
C ALA A 401 -19.14 16.55 -0.59
N ARG A 402 -18.66 16.45 -1.84
CA ARG A 402 -17.94 15.27 -2.36
C ARG A 402 -16.65 15.02 -1.59
N LEU A 403 -15.81 16.05 -1.38
CA LEU A 403 -14.58 15.94 -0.59
C LEU A 403 -14.85 15.50 0.86
N TRP A 404 -15.89 16.05 1.49
CA TRP A 404 -16.30 15.66 2.84
C TRP A 404 -16.81 14.21 2.92
N GLY A 405 -17.61 13.77 1.94
CA GLY A 405 -18.06 12.38 1.80
C GLY A 405 -16.91 11.39 1.59
N THR A 406 -15.95 11.74 0.72
CA THR A 406 -14.72 10.96 0.51
C THR A 406 -13.87 10.91 1.77
N ALA A 407 -13.65 12.04 2.45
CA ALA A 407 -12.87 12.10 3.69
C ALA A 407 -13.54 11.31 4.83
N ARG A 408 -14.87 11.35 4.95
CA ARG A 408 -15.62 10.56 5.94
C ARG A 408 -15.55 9.05 5.64
N SER A 409 -15.57 8.66 4.37
CA SER A 409 -15.42 7.26 3.94
C SER A 409 -13.97 6.76 4.02
N ASN A 410 -12.99 7.67 3.96
CA ASN A 410 -11.56 7.40 3.89
C ASN A 410 -10.82 8.26 4.94
N TRP A 411 -11.21 8.14 6.21
CA TRP A 411 -10.67 8.94 7.32
C TRP A 411 -9.13 8.98 7.43
N PRO A 412 -8.33 7.97 7.00
CA PRO A 412 -6.88 8.06 7.05
C PRO A 412 -6.30 9.22 6.24
N LEU A 413 -7.00 9.71 5.23
CA LEU A 413 -6.61 10.89 4.44
C LEU A 413 -6.52 12.19 5.28
N ALA A 414 -7.08 12.21 6.50
CA ALA A 414 -6.94 13.31 7.44
C ALA A 414 -5.65 13.27 8.28
N ILE A 415 -4.92 12.15 8.33
CA ILE A 415 -3.70 11.97 9.14
C ILE A 415 -2.60 13.02 8.85
N PRO A 416 -2.39 13.52 7.62
CA PRO A 416 -1.43 14.60 7.35
C PRO A 416 -1.70 15.91 8.12
N ILE A 417 -2.96 16.17 8.54
CA ILE A 417 -3.34 17.41 9.24
C ILE A 417 -2.70 17.51 10.64
N PRO A 418 -2.88 16.55 11.58
CA PRO A 418 -2.18 16.58 12.86
C PRO A 418 -0.64 16.48 12.71
N VAL A 419 -0.13 15.84 11.66
CA VAL A 419 1.31 15.82 11.35
C VAL A 419 1.82 17.22 11.01
N PHE A 420 1.12 17.93 10.13
CA PHE A 420 1.42 19.33 9.81
C PHE A 420 1.33 20.22 11.06
N LEU A 421 0.26 20.11 11.84
CA LEU A 421 0.07 20.91 13.06
C LEU A 421 1.16 20.64 14.12
N PHE A 422 1.58 19.38 14.28
CA PHE A 422 2.70 19.00 15.15
C PHE A 422 4.02 19.61 14.65
N ALA A 423 4.32 19.45 13.36
CA ALA A 423 5.55 19.94 12.74
C ALA A 423 5.63 21.47 12.79
N PHE A 424 4.56 22.16 12.38
CA PHE A 424 4.42 23.61 12.45
C PHE A 424 4.56 24.14 13.88
N ARG A 425 3.88 23.55 14.87
CA ARG A 425 4.02 23.91 16.29
C ARG A 425 5.46 23.73 16.79
N ARG A 426 6.16 22.70 16.32
CA ARG A 426 7.52 22.38 16.75
C ARG A 426 8.59 23.25 16.08
N TRP A 427 8.36 23.66 14.84
CA TRP A 427 9.09 24.69 14.11
C TRP A 427 8.90 26.07 14.75
N TRP A 428 7.65 26.52 14.93
CA TRP A 428 7.34 27.81 15.55
C TRP A 428 7.96 28.00 16.94
N ARG A 429 8.19 26.90 17.68
CA ARG A 429 8.78 26.93 19.03
C ARG A 429 10.30 26.83 19.12
N ARG A 430 11.01 26.16 18.20
CA ARG A 430 12.50 26.07 18.22
C ARG A 430 13.18 25.83 16.85
N GLY A 431 12.48 26.03 15.75
CA GLY A 431 12.99 25.88 14.37
C GLY A 431 12.95 27.17 13.56
N ARG A 432 12.60 28.30 14.19
CA ARG A 432 12.52 29.61 13.56
C ARG A 432 13.74 30.45 13.96
N ASP A 433 14.53 30.86 12.97
CA ASP A 433 15.62 31.83 13.15
C ASP A 433 15.09 33.13 13.82
N PRO A 434 15.89 33.78 14.69
CA PRO A 434 15.67 35.14 15.16
C PRO A 434 15.37 36.14 14.03
N ARG A 435 14.68 37.25 14.36
CA ARG A 435 14.39 38.31 13.37
C ARG A 435 15.71 38.93 12.87
N ARG A 436 15.94 38.80 11.56
CA ARG A 436 17.06 39.45 10.87
C ARG A 436 16.87 40.96 10.84
N ARG A 437 17.95 41.71 11.00
CA ARG A 437 18.05 43.16 10.78
C ARG A 437 18.23 43.45 9.27
N PRO A 438 18.08 44.71 8.81
CA PRO A 438 18.52 45.09 7.48
C PRO A 438 19.99 44.73 7.28
N ILE A 439 20.31 44.05 6.19
CA ILE A 439 21.68 43.62 5.87
C ILE A 439 22.44 44.83 5.33
N ALA A 440 23.42 45.30 6.10
CA ALA A 440 24.37 46.31 5.64
C ALA A 440 25.57 45.63 4.98
N VAL A 441 26.01 46.16 3.84
CA VAL A 441 27.21 45.71 3.14
C VAL A 441 28.42 45.76 4.10
N GLN A 442 29.19 44.67 4.16
CA GLN A 442 30.42 44.57 4.94
C GLN A 442 31.60 44.47 3.98
N TYR A 443 32.69 45.17 4.28
CA TYR A 443 33.92 45.14 3.46
C TYR A 443 34.92 44.07 3.91
N GLU A 444 34.69 43.44 5.07
CA GLU A 444 35.51 42.39 5.64
C GLU A 444 34.66 41.19 6.09
N PRO A 445 35.24 39.97 6.10
CA PRO A 445 34.57 38.79 6.67
C PRO A 445 34.38 38.92 8.19
N PRO A 446 33.44 38.16 8.79
CA PRO A 446 33.24 38.17 10.24
C PRO A 446 34.51 37.73 10.99
N ALA A 447 34.86 38.46 12.05
CA ALA A 447 36.07 38.21 12.82
C ALA A 447 36.07 36.79 13.44
N GLY A 448 37.09 35.99 13.12
CA GLY A 448 37.27 34.64 13.66
C GLY A 448 36.41 33.54 13.03
N VAL A 449 35.82 33.79 11.85
CA VAL A 449 35.03 32.81 11.09
C VAL A 449 35.79 32.42 9.81
N SER A 450 36.10 31.14 9.60
CA SER A 450 36.80 30.68 8.40
C SER A 450 35.91 30.74 7.13
N PRO A 451 36.46 30.61 5.91
CA PRO A 451 35.67 30.52 4.68
C PRO A 451 34.64 29.38 4.72
N ALA A 452 35.04 28.19 5.22
CA ALA A 452 34.13 27.05 5.33
C ALA A 452 33.04 27.25 6.39
N GLU A 453 33.35 27.91 7.50
CA GLU A 453 32.37 28.29 8.51
C GLU A 453 31.39 29.34 7.97
N ALA A 454 31.87 30.31 7.18
CA ALA A 454 31.03 31.32 6.54
C ALA A 454 30.09 30.71 5.49
N GLY A 455 30.58 29.79 4.64
CA GLY A 455 29.76 29.00 3.71
C GLY A 455 28.72 28.15 4.45
N THR A 456 29.14 27.40 5.46
CA THR A 456 28.24 26.57 6.29
C THR A 456 27.20 27.39 7.07
N LEU A 457 27.51 28.64 7.43
CA LEU A 457 26.55 29.56 8.02
C LEU A 457 25.45 30.00 7.05
N LEU A 458 25.71 30.00 5.74
CA LEU A 458 24.78 30.44 4.69
C LEU A 458 23.58 29.46 4.53
N ASP A 459 23.86 28.18 4.25
CA ASP A 459 22.87 27.16 3.85
C ASP A 459 22.64 26.03 4.88
N ASN A 460 23.41 26.01 5.97
CA ASN A 460 23.44 24.95 6.98
C ASN A 460 23.84 23.56 6.41
N SER A 461 24.73 23.52 5.41
CA SER A 461 25.44 22.33 4.93
C SER A 461 26.95 22.55 5.04
N ALA A 462 27.74 21.49 4.97
CA ALA A 462 29.20 21.59 4.88
C ALA A 462 29.60 20.80 3.63
N ASP A 463 29.59 21.48 2.49
CA ASP A 463 29.67 20.90 1.16
C ASP A 463 31.11 20.90 0.63
N MET A 464 31.34 20.23 -0.50
CA MET A 464 32.69 20.14 -1.07
C MET A 464 33.29 21.52 -1.40
N ARG A 465 32.44 22.52 -1.71
CA ARG A 465 32.83 23.91 -1.97
C ARG A 465 33.48 24.57 -0.76
N ASP A 466 33.00 24.28 0.45
CA ASP A 466 33.57 24.80 1.69
C ASP A 466 34.94 24.17 1.96
N ILE A 467 35.08 22.89 1.63
CA ILE A 467 36.33 22.13 1.80
C ILE A 467 37.38 22.55 0.76
N THR A 468 37.00 22.81 -0.50
CA THR A 468 37.92 23.36 -1.51
C THR A 468 38.25 24.83 -1.26
N ALA A 469 37.35 25.62 -0.68
CA ALA A 469 37.67 26.95 -0.18
C ALA A 469 38.73 26.89 0.94
N THR A 470 38.62 25.96 1.89
CA THR A 470 39.66 25.73 2.92
C THR A 470 41.00 25.35 2.31
N LEU A 471 41.03 24.51 1.26
CA LEU A 471 42.27 24.16 0.54
C LEU A 471 42.97 25.40 -0.04
N VAL A 472 42.22 26.33 -0.64
CA VAL A 472 42.77 27.58 -1.20
C VAL A 472 43.15 28.56 -0.11
N ASP A 473 42.41 28.65 0.99
CA ASP A 473 42.77 29.49 2.15
C ASP A 473 44.07 29.01 2.85
N LEU A 474 44.27 27.70 2.96
CA LEU A 474 45.56 27.13 3.39
C LEU A 474 46.71 27.50 2.44
N ALA A 475 46.43 27.65 1.14
CA ALA A 475 47.41 28.12 0.16
C ALA A 475 47.72 29.61 0.34
N VAL A 476 46.68 30.46 0.43
CA VAL A 476 46.80 31.92 0.68
C VAL A 476 47.57 32.21 1.97
N ARG A 477 47.31 31.46 3.05
CA ARG A 477 48.06 31.54 4.33
C ARG A 477 49.45 30.89 4.27
N GLY A 478 49.84 30.36 3.11
CA GLY A 478 51.17 29.80 2.85
C GLY A 478 51.49 28.53 3.64
N TYR A 479 50.50 27.71 3.97
CA TYR A 479 50.72 26.36 4.53
C TYR A 479 51.03 25.35 3.44
N LEU A 480 50.52 25.58 2.22
CA LEU A 480 50.77 24.79 1.03
C LEU A 480 50.91 25.69 -0.21
N ARG A 481 51.40 25.13 -1.31
CA ARG A 481 51.45 25.75 -2.64
C ARG A 481 50.80 24.80 -3.66
N ILE A 482 50.01 25.37 -4.55
CA ILE A 482 49.29 24.64 -5.60
C ILE A 482 50.07 24.81 -6.91
N GLU A 483 50.39 23.70 -7.57
CA GLU A 483 51.00 23.68 -8.91
C GLU A 483 50.02 23.09 -9.92
N GLU A 484 49.79 23.81 -11.03
CA GLU A 484 48.98 23.39 -12.17
C GLU A 484 49.87 22.93 -13.33
N GLN A 485 49.75 21.66 -13.71
CA GLN A 485 50.45 21.07 -14.85
C GLN A 485 49.45 20.65 -15.94
N GLN A 486 49.68 21.07 -17.19
CA GLN A 486 48.88 20.65 -18.34
C GLN A 486 49.51 19.42 -19.01
N ASN A 487 48.81 18.28 -18.98
CA ASN A 487 49.28 17.09 -19.68
C ASN A 487 49.07 17.27 -21.19
N PRO A 488 50.10 17.07 -22.03
CA PRO A 488 50.00 17.23 -23.48
C PRO A 488 49.06 16.18 -24.09
N LYS A 489 48.29 16.57 -25.12
CA LYS A 489 47.40 15.64 -25.84
C LYS A 489 48.20 14.72 -26.76
N LEU A 490 48.07 13.41 -26.59
CA LEU A 490 48.71 12.42 -27.45
C LEU A 490 48.08 12.50 -28.86
N PHE A 491 48.88 12.94 -29.84
CA PHE A 491 48.46 13.24 -31.22
C PHE A 491 47.22 14.15 -31.33
N GLY A 492 46.96 15.00 -30.32
CA GLY A 492 45.78 15.87 -30.27
C GLY A 492 44.43 15.16 -30.02
N LEU A 493 44.40 13.82 -30.04
CA LEU A 493 43.18 13.00 -30.07
C LEU A 493 42.84 12.35 -28.72
N PHE A 494 43.84 11.88 -27.98
CA PHE A 494 43.63 11.15 -26.71
C PHE A 494 44.61 11.59 -25.63
N GLY A 495 44.18 11.53 -24.37
CA GLY A 495 44.90 12.19 -23.29
C GLY A 495 44.80 13.72 -23.37
N GLY A 496 45.17 14.39 -22.29
CA GLY A 496 44.98 15.82 -22.12
C GLY A 496 44.06 16.13 -20.95
N GLY A 497 44.55 16.98 -20.06
CA GLY A 497 43.87 17.33 -18.83
C GLY A 497 44.83 18.02 -17.86
N THR A 498 44.26 18.88 -17.03
CA THR A 498 45.02 19.63 -16.03
C THR A 498 45.14 18.81 -14.76
N SER A 499 46.37 18.48 -14.37
CA SER A 499 46.70 17.84 -13.09
C SER A 499 47.18 18.88 -12.10
N TYR A 500 46.78 18.72 -10.83
CA TYR A 500 47.18 19.59 -9.74
C TYR A 500 48.07 18.83 -8.75
N THR A 501 49.11 19.50 -8.26
CA THR A 501 50.07 18.97 -7.28
C THR A 501 50.16 19.90 -6.09
N LEU A 502 50.04 19.36 -4.89
CA LEU A 502 50.01 20.09 -3.63
C LEU A 502 51.37 19.95 -2.94
N HIS A 503 52.07 21.07 -2.76
CA HIS A 503 53.36 21.15 -2.07
C HIS A 503 53.13 21.67 -0.66
N ARG A 504 53.69 21.00 0.36
CA ARG A 504 53.67 21.47 1.74
C ARG A 504 54.71 22.57 1.96
N LEU A 505 54.35 23.63 2.68
CA LEU A 505 55.26 24.74 3.03
C LEU A 505 55.48 24.90 4.54
N LYS A 506 54.54 24.45 5.38
CA LYS A 506 54.58 24.60 6.84
C LYS A 506 54.10 23.34 7.57
N THR A 507 54.29 23.30 8.88
CA THR A 507 53.60 22.39 9.80
C THR A 507 52.16 22.85 10.06
N ALA A 508 51.32 21.97 10.60
CA ALA A 508 49.88 22.23 10.85
C ALA A 508 49.61 23.13 12.08
N ASP A 509 50.57 23.97 12.46
CA ASP A 509 50.53 24.79 13.68
C ASP A 509 49.69 26.04 13.49
N GLY A 510 48.91 26.40 14.51
CA GLY A 510 47.97 27.54 14.47
C GLY A 510 46.69 27.31 13.63
N LEU A 511 46.57 26.19 12.92
CA LEU A 511 45.36 25.83 12.15
C LEU A 511 44.18 25.49 13.05
N ALA A 512 42.97 25.88 12.61
CA ALA A 512 41.72 25.48 13.28
C ALA A 512 41.43 23.97 13.09
N PRO A 513 40.63 23.33 13.96
CA PRO A 513 40.41 21.87 13.92
C PRO A 513 39.96 21.30 12.57
N HIS A 514 39.12 22.02 11.82
CA HIS A 514 38.67 21.60 10.50
C HIS A 514 39.73 21.79 9.41
N GLU A 515 40.51 22.87 9.50
CA GLU A 515 41.62 23.18 8.59
C GLU A 515 42.75 22.15 8.74
N ARG A 516 43.07 21.78 9.98
CA ARG A 516 44.01 20.70 10.30
C ARG A 516 43.51 19.36 9.77
N ALA A 517 42.22 19.05 9.89
CA ALA A 517 41.66 17.81 9.33
C ALA A 517 41.74 17.75 7.79
N VAL A 518 41.64 18.89 7.10
CA VAL A 518 41.92 19.00 5.64
C VAL A 518 43.41 18.80 5.37
N PHE A 519 44.27 19.52 6.09
CA PHE A 519 45.73 19.51 5.89
C PHE A 519 46.37 18.14 6.16
N ASP A 520 46.08 17.55 7.32
CA ASP A 520 46.57 16.22 7.70
C ASP A 520 46.00 15.15 6.77
N GLY A 521 44.75 15.32 6.32
CA GLY A 521 44.12 14.45 5.32
C GLY A 521 44.79 14.46 3.94
N ILE A 522 45.58 15.51 3.62
CA ILE A 522 46.37 15.62 2.39
C ILE A 522 47.80 15.09 2.58
N PHE A 523 48.47 15.50 3.66
CA PHE A 523 49.93 15.34 3.78
C PHE A 523 50.37 14.23 4.76
N ALA A 524 49.55 13.83 5.75
CA ALA A 524 50.02 12.96 6.84
C ALA A 524 50.34 11.52 6.40
N SER A 525 49.74 11.04 5.31
CA SER A 525 49.97 9.72 4.71
C SER A 525 50.77 9.74 3.40
N HIS A 526 50.89 10.91 2.76
CA HIS A 526 51.43 11.05 1.39
C HIS A 526 52.73 11.87 1.32
N GLY A 527 53.18 12.45 2.44
CA GLY A 527 54.41 13.24 2.51
C GLY A 527 54.21 14.70 2.15
N ASP A 528 55.28 15.38 1.70
CA ASP A 528 55.28 16.84 1.51
C ASP A 528 54.93 17.30 0.08
N LEU A 529 54.73 16.38 -0.87
CA LEU A 529 54.54 16.69 -2.29
C LEU A 529 53.56 15.69 -2.92
N VAL A 530 52.28 16.08 -3.03
CA VAL A 530 51.14 15.17 -3.21
C VAL A 530 50.33 15.52 -4.47
N PRO A 531 50.33 14.68 -5.52
CA PRO A 531 49.42 14.80 -6.65
C PRO A 531 47.95 14.63 -6.23
N LEU A 532 47.06 15.52 -6.68
CA LEU A 532 45.62 15.51 -6.33
C LEU A 532 44.88 14.22 -6.76
N ASN A 533 45.47 13.43 -7.66
CA ASN A 533 44.94 12.12 -8.08
C ASN A 533 45.29 10.99 -7.11
N GLU A 534 46.26 11.13 -6.20
CA GLU A 534 46.57 10.11 -5.18
C GLU A 534 45.56 10.14 -4.03
N LEU A 535 45.01 11.31 -3.71
CA LEU A 535 43.95 11.49 -2.71
C LEU A 535 42.59 10.90 -3.14
N LYS A 536 42.48 10.53 -4.41
CA LYS A 536 41.29 9.94 -5.02
C LYS A 536 40.98 8.58 -4.39
N ASP A 537 39.71 8.34 -4.08
CA ASP A 537 39.22 7.10 -3.46
C ASP A 537 39.80 6.82 -2.05
N GLU A 538 40.60 7.73 -1.48
CA GLU A 538 41.11 7.68 -0.10
C GLU A 538 40.55 8.81 0.79
N PHE A 539 40.62 10.07 0.32
CA PHE A 539 40.29 11.26 1.13
C PHE A 539 38.83 11.32 1.58
N TYR A 540 37.91 10.63 0.90
CA TYR A 540 36.49 10.58 1.28
C TYR A 540 36.26 10.18 2.75
N ARG A 541 37.20 9.43 3.33
CA ARG A 541 37.21 9.02 4.75
C ARG A 541 37.34 10.21 5.70
N GLN A 542 38.09 11.25 5.32
CA GLN A 542 38.32 12.46 6.12
C GLN A 542 37.15 13.45 6.02
N LEU A 543 36.32 13.37 4.98
CA LEU A 543 35.19 14.30 4.80
C LEU A 543 34.20 14.30 5.98
N THR A 544 34.00 13.16 6.65
CA THR A 544 33.12 13.11 7.84
C THR A 544 33.78 13.79 9.05
N PRO A 545 35.02 13.46 9.46
CA PRO A 545 35.80 14.25 10.42
C PRO A 545 35.86 15.76 10.13
N ILE A 546 36.10 16.18 8.89
CA ILE A 546 36.16 17.60 8.50
C ILE A 546 34.81 18.29 8.75
N ARG A 547 33.71 17.69 8.28
CA ARG A 547 32.34 18.19 8.52
C ARG A 547 31.98 18.22 10.00
N ASP A 548 32.36 17.18 10.73
CA ASP A 548 32.15 17.11 12.18
C ASP A 548 32.92 18.21 12.91
N ALA A 549 34.15 18.53 12.49
CA ALA A 549 34.95 19.62 13.04
C ALA A 549 34.33 21.01 12.76
N ILE A 550 33.91 21.29 11.51
CA ILE A 550 33.22 22.54 11.13
C ILE A 550 31.97 22.74 12.01
N PHE A 551 31.08 21.75 12.06
CA PHE A 551 29.85 21.87 12.87
C PHE A 551 30.15 21.96 14.37
N THR A 552 31.19 21.29 14.87
CA THR A 552 31.60 21.39 16.28
C THR A 552 32.06 22.80 16.61
N GLN A 553 32.91 23.40 15.76
CA GLN A 553 33.41 24.77 15.93
C GLN A 553 32.26 25.79 15.88
N LEU A 554 31.36 25.69 14.90
CA LEU A 554 30.15 26.53 14.81
C LEU A 554 29.20 26.39 16.00
N THR A 555 29.11 25.20 16.63
CA THR A 555 28.35 25.04 17.89
C THR A 555 29.12 25.56 19.11
N GLY A 556 30.45 25.45 19.14
CA GLY A 556 31.31 25.95 20.21
C GLY A 556 31.33 27.48 20.28
N SER A 557 31.39 28.15 19.13
CA SER A 557 31.17 29.59 18.97
C SER A 557 29.71 30.02 19.23
N GLY A 558 28.83 29.08 19.60
CA GLY A 558 27.45 29.35 19.99
C GLY A 558 26.53 29.78 18.85
N PHE A 559 26.89 29.58 17.58
CA PHE A 559 26.07 30.00 16.43
C PHE A 559 24.85 29.08 16.19
N TYR A 560 24.92 27.82 16.60
CA TYR A 560 23.82 26.86 16.54
C TYR A 560 23.57 26.20 17.91
N GLN A 561 22.30 26.05 18.32
CA GLN A 561 21.92 25.29 19.53
C GLN A 561 22.05 23.77 19.37
N ASN A 562 21.89 23.27 18.14
CA ASN A 562 21.93 21.86 17.78
C ASN A 562 22.53 21.78 16.37
N ARG A 563 23.35 20.76 16.10
CA ARG A 563 23.98 20.62 14.78
C ARG A 563 22.94 20.48 13.64
N PRO A 564 22.98 21.33 12.60
CA PRO A 564 22.00 21.31 11.50
C PRO A 564 21.86 19.98 10.77
N ASP A 565 22.97 19.30 10.50
CA ASP A 565 23.00 17.98 9.83
C ASP A 565 22.20 16.94 10.62
N LYS A 566 22.43 16.84 11.94
CA LYS A 566 21.72 15.91 12.82
C LYS A 566 20.25 16.28 12.99
N VAL A 567 19.89 17.56 12.93
CA VAL A 567 18.48 18.00 12.90
C VAL A 567 17.81 17.56 11.60
N LYS A 568 18.40 17.85 10.42
CA LYS A 568 17.90 17.40 9.11
C LYS A 568 17.73 15.87 9.08
N GLN A 569 18.77 15.11 9.47
CA GLN A 569 18.77 13.65 9.53
C GLN A 569 17.70 13.08 10.47
N THR A 570 17.54 13.66 11.66
CA THR A 570 16.53 13.18 12.64
C THR A 570 15.11 13.37 12.09
N TRP A 571 14.82 14.51 11.46
CA TRP A 571 13.48 14.76 10.91
C TRP A 571 13.19 13.90 9.68
N MET A 572 14.16 13.69 8.79
CA MET A 572 14.03 12.74 7.67
C MET A 572 13.81 11.31 8.17
N GLY A 573 14.60 10.84 9.14
CA GLY A 573 14.45 9.51 9.74
C GLY A 573 13.11 9.31 10.44
N CYS A 574 12.63 10.31 11.20
CA CYS A 574 11.28 10.31 11.76
C CYS A 574 10.20 10.32 10.67
N GLY A 575 10.38 11.07 9.57
CA GLY A 575 9.46 11.10 8.44
C GLY A 575 9.32 9.75 7.76
N ILE A 576 10.44 9.11 7.42
CA ILE A 576 10.47 7.78 6.80
C ILE A 576 9.88 6.73 7.75
N GLY A 577 10.32 6.70 9.01
CA GLY A 577 9.82 5.74 10.00
C GLY A 577 8.32 5.89 10.29
N PHE A 578 7.81 7.12 10.33
CA PHE A 578 6.39 7.40 10.54
C PHE A 578 5.54 7.07 9.29
N ALA A 579 6.07 7.32 8.08
CA ALA A 579 5.42 6.91 6.85
C ALA A 579 5.35 5.38 6.70
N LEU A 580 6.42 4.66 7.04
CA LEU A 580 6.41 3.19 7.10
C LEU A 580 5.40 2.68 8.15
N LEU A 581 5.31 3.32 9.32
CA LEU A 581 4.33 3.00 10.35
C LEU A 581 2.89 3.19 9.85
N ILE A 582 2.59 4.31 9.17
CA ILE A 582 1.26 4.53 8.56
C ILE A 582 0.99 3.53 7.43
N GLY A 583 1.95 3.26 6.55
CA GLY A 583 1.75 2.33 5.43
C GLY A 583 1.51 0.89 5.88
N ILE A 584 2.41 0.36 6.73
CA ILE A 584 2.36 -1.03 7.21
C ILE A 584 1.26 -1.20 8.26
N GLY A 585 1.24 -0.36 9.29
CA GLY A 585 0.21 -0.39 10.33
C GLY A 585 -1.19 -0.09 9.75
N GLY A 586 -1.27 0.85 8.80
CA GLY A 586 -2.49 1.18 8.09
C GLY A 586 -3.01 0.05 7.20
N ALA A 587 -2.15 -0.78 6.60
CA ALA A 587 -2.59 -1.98 5.89
C ALA A 587 -3.27 -2.99 6.84
N PHE A 588 -2.75 -3.17 8.06
CA PHE A 588 -3.40 -4.01 9.08
C PHE A 588 -4.72 -3.41 9.60
N VAL A 589 -4.76 -2.10 9.87
CA VAL A 589 -5.99 -1.39 10.26
C VAL A 589 -7.04 -1.43 9.13
N ALA A 590 -6.61 -1.30 7.87
CA ALA A 590 -7.49 -1.40 6.71
C ALA A 590 -8.14 -2.79 6.61
N ALA A 591 -7.36 -3.87 6.79
CA ALA A 591 -7.89 -5.22 6.83
C ALA A 591 -8.88 -5.42 8.00
N ALA A 592 -8.57 -4.92 9.20
CA ALA A 592 -9.41 -5.06 10.38
C ALA A 592 -10.75 -4.31 10.30
N PHE A 593 -10.79 -3.13 9.68
CA PHE A 593 -11.98 -2.26 9.62
C PHE A 593 -12.70 -2.25 8.26
N LEU A 594 -12.31 -3.15 7.35
CA LEU A 594 -12.82 -3.22 5.96
C LEU A 594 -12.69 -1.87 5.22
N LEU A 595 -11.50 -1.25 5.33
CA LEU A 595 -11.12 -0.03 4.61
C LEU A 595 -10.12 -0.38 3.49
N THR A 596 -9.84 0.55 2.59
CA THR A 596 -8.81 0.34 1.55
C THR A 596 -7.42 0.80 2.01
N PRO A 597 -6.37 -0.05 1.88
CA PRO A 597 -5.00 0.32 2.25
C PRO A 597 -4.46 1.56 1.51
N VAL A 598 -4.94 1.82 0.29
CA VAL A 598 -4.56 2.99 -0.54
C VAL A 598 -4.71 4.31 0.23
N SER A 599 -5.76 4.45 1.04
CA SER A 599 -5.99 5.66 1.85
C SER A 599 -4.88 5.91 2.87
N PHE A 600 -4.31 4.85 3.46
CA PHE A 600 -3.15 4.94 4.37
C PHE A 600 -1.85 5.19 3.60
N VAL A 601 -1.66 4.60 2.42
CA VAL A 601 -0.46 4.86 1.58
C VAL A 601 -0.39 6.32 1.16
N ILE A 602 -1.51 6.91 0.69
CA ILE A 602 -1.58 8.34 0.36
C ILE A 602 -1.26 9.19 1.60
N ALA A 603 -1.87 8.87 2.75
CA ALA A 603 -1.62 9.58 4.00
C ALA A 603 -0.16 9.49 4.47
N ALA A 604 0.48 8.34 4.29
CA ALA A 604 1.90 8.12 4.60
C ALA A 604 2.81 9.00 3.72
N VAL A 605 2.59 8.99 2.40
CA VAL A 605 3.39 9.78 1.43
C VAL A 605 3.25 11.28 1.69
N VAL A 606 2.03 11.78 1.88
CA VAL A 606 1.81 13.22 2.17
C VAL A 606 2.42 13.60 3.52
N SER A 607 2.31 12.74 4.54
CA SER A 607 2.96 12.95 5.84
C SER A 607 4.50 12.96 5.75
N ALA A 608 5.08 12.10 4.90
CA ALA A 608 6.52 12.09 4.63
C ALA A 608 6.97 13.40 3.97
N ILE A 609 6.27 13.85 2.93
CA ILE A 609 6.57 15.10 2.22
C ILE A 609 6.52 16.29 3.18
N ILE A 610 5.49 16.39 4.03
CA ILE A 610 5.40 17.42 5.07
C ILE A 610 6.62 17.39 6.00
N LEU A 611 6.99 16.21 6.50
CA LEU A 611 8.12 16.07 7.43
C LEU A 611 9.49 16.31 6.77
N VAL A 612 9.64 16.04 5.46
CA VAL A 612 10.83 16.39 4.67
C VAL A 612 10.92 17.90 4.43
N ILE A 613 9.82 18.57 4.10
CA ILE A 613 9.76 20.04 4.00
C ILE A 613 10.16 20.67 5.33
N PHE A 614 9.58 20.18 6.44
CA PHE A 614 9.96 20.65 7.78
C PHE A 614 11.41 20.31 8.13
N ALA A 615 11.97 19.18 7.70
CA ALA A 615 13.38 18.83 7.93
C ALA A 615 14.35 19.89 7.39
N GLN A 616 14.06 20.50 6.24
CA GLN A 616 14.90 21.54 5.65
C GLN A 616 14.83 22.88 6.40
N ILE A 617 13.67 23.24 6.95
CA ILE A 617 13.45 24.52 7.67
C ILE A 617 13.53 24.42 9.20
N MET A 618 13.85 23.24 9.74
CA MET A 618 13.94 22.99 11.19
C MET A 618 15.29 23.33 11.86
N PRO A 619 16.46 23.32 11.18
CA PRO A 619 17.68 23.88 11.74
C PRO A 619 17.51 25.38 12.01
N ALA A 620 17.84 25.82 13.23
CA ALA A 620 17.73 27.21 13.64
C ALA A 620 19.04 27.71 14.25
N ARG A 621 19.42 28.93 13.86
CA ARG A 621 20.57 29.65 14.40
C ARG A 621 20.23 30.29 15.74
N THR A 622 21.25 30.55 16.56
CA THR A 622 21.11 31.39 17.75
C THR A 622 21.02 32.86 17.37
N GLU A 623 20.83 33.76 18.33
CA GLU A 623 21.00 35.20 18.03
C GLU A 623 22.43 35.51 17.58
N ALA A 624 23.46 34.98 18.25
CA ALA A 624 24.86 35.14 17.82
C ALA A 624 25.09 34.62 16.39
N GLY A 625 24.60 33.41 16.07
CA GLY A 625 24.69 32.86 14.71
C GLY A 625 23.88 33.63 13.66
N THR A 626 22.82 34.32 14.08
CA THR A 626 22.06 35.23 13.20
C THR A 626 22.82 36.53 12.96
N ARG A 627 23.53 37.09 13.96
CA ARG A 627 24.41 38.25 13.77
C ARG A 627 25.62 37.92 12.90
N ALA A 628 26.22 36.75 13.09
CA ALA A 628 27.27 36.24 12.21
C ALA A 628 26.76 36.09 10.77
N LEU A 629 25.58 35.49 10.56
CA LEU A 629 24.96 35.39 9.23
C LEU A 629 24.63 36.76 8.62
N GLU A 630 24.19 37.75 9.40
CA GLU A 630 23.96 39.12 8.92
C GLU A 630 25.26 39.75 8.38
N GLN A 631 26.40 39.48 9.01
CA GLN A 631 27.71 39.90 8.53
C GLN A 631 28.18 39.10 7.30
N VAL A 632 28.01 37.76 7.29
CA VAL A 632 28.31 36.90 6.13
C VAL A 632 27.54 37.36 4.90
N LEU A 633 26.23 37.59 5.01
CA LEU A 633 25.39 38.06 3.89
C LEU A 633 25.78 39.48 3.44
N GLY A 634 26.17 40.35 4.37
CA GLY A 634 26.67 41.69 4.03
C GLY A 634 28.01 41.67 3.28
N PHE A 635 28.86 40.69 3.58
CA PHE A 635 30.13 40.46 2.90
C PHE A 635 29.95 39.71 1.57
N GLU A 636 29.02 38.77 1.48
CA GLU A 636 28.61 38.13 0.23
C GLU A 636 28.08 39.16 -0.78
N GLU A 637 27.21 40.08 -0.34
CA GLU A 637 26.68 41.18 -1.17
C GLU A 637 27.79 42.16 -1.61
N PHE A 638 28.83 42.38 -0.80
CA PHE A 638 30.04 43.09 -1.25
C PHE A 638 30.74 42.33 -2.37
N LEU A 639 31.17 41.08 -2.13
CA LEU A 639 31.92 40.25 -3.10
C LEU A 639 31.14 40.03 -4.42
N ARG A 640 29.81 39.95 -4.33
CA ARG A 640 28.87 39.84 -5.46
C ARG A 640 28.74 41.12 -6.29
N ARG A 641 29.08 42.30 -5.75
CA ARG A 641 28.83 43.63 -6.37
C ARG A 641 30.06 44.54 -6.50
N VAL A 642 31.27 44.06 -6.18
CA VAL A 642 32.51 44.89 -6.16
C VAL A 642 32.74 45.67 -7.47
N GLU A 643 32.27 45.17 -8.61
CA GLU A 643 32.35 45.85 -9.93
C GLU A 643 31.73 47.26 -9.94
N ALA A 644 30.76 47.57 -9.08
CA ALA A 644 30.06 48.86 -9.07
C ALA A 644 30.97 50.03 -8.67
N GLU A 645 30.88 51.17 -9.37
CA GLU A 645 31.80 52.34 -9.23
C GLU A 645 32.05 52.84 -7.79
N HIS A 646 31.09 52.67 -6.88
CA HIS A 646 31.26 53.07 -5.48
C HIS A 646 32.08 52.04 -4.68
N LEU A 647 31.86 50.75 -4.92
CA LEU A 647 32.55 49.65 -4.25
C LEU A 647 33.94 49.38 -4.84
N LYS A 648 34.11 49.56 -6.16
CA LYS A 648 35.40 49.37 -6.85
C LYS A 648 36.52 50.27 -6.30
N ARG A 649 36.17 51.43 -5.73
CA ARG A 649 37.11 52.34 -5.05
C ARG A 649 37.76 51.75 -3.81
N VAL A 650 37.15 50.73 -3.19
CA VAL A 650 37.68 50.07 -1.98
C VAL A 650 38.79 49.07 -2.33
N ILE A 651 38.79 48.51 -3.54
CA ILE A 651 39.82 47.56 -4.00
C ILE A 651 40.92 48.22 -4.85
N ILE A 652 40.70 49.42 -5.38
CA ILE A 652 41.74 50.19 -6.09
C ILE A 652 42.82 50.61 -5.09
N GLY A 653 44.04 50.11 -5.29
CA GLY A 653 45.19 50.33 -4.40
C GLY A 653 45.47 49.19 -3.43
N HIS A 654 44.59 48.19 -3.33
CA HIS A 654 44.68 47.06 -2.39
C HIS A 654 44.62 45.68 -3.08
N PRO A 655 45.60 45.33 -3.93
CA PRO A 655 45.64 44.04 -4.64
C PRO A 655 45.65 42.83 -3.69
N GLU A 656 46.22 42.97 -2.48
CA GLU A 656 46.27 41.93 -1.45
C GLU A 656 44.89 41.44 -0.95
N LEU A 657 43.84 42.24 -1.16
CA LEU A 657 42.46 41.83 -0.85
C LEU A 657 41.94 40.74 -1.79
N PHE A 658 42.53 40.60 -2.99
CA PHE A 658 42.18 39.52 -3.91
C PHE A 658 42.50 38.16 -3.28
N ASP A 659 43.75 37.95 -2.86
CA ASP A 659 44.19 36.74 -2.16
C ASP A 659 43.40 36.52 -0.86
N LYS A 660 43.25 37.56 -0.03
CA LYS A 660 42.56 37.48 1.27
C LYS A 660 41.09 37.05 1.16
N TYR A 661 40.39 37.42 0.08
CA TYR A 661 38.94 37.21 -0.06
C TYR A 661 38.53 36.17 -1.11
N LEU A 662 39.44 35.74 -2.01
CA LEU A 662 39.18 34.66 -2.98
C LEU A 662 38.62 33.38 -2.32
N PRO A 663 39.13 32.87 -1.18
CA PRO A 663 38.56 31.68 -0.54
C PRO A 663 37.11 31.87 -0.08
N TYR A 664 36.75 33.06 0.43
CA TYR A 664 35.37 33.37 0.81
C TYR A 664 34.47 33.50 -0.43
N ALA A 665 34.95 34.12 -1.50
CA ALA A 665 34.22 34.21 -2.76
C ALA A 665 33.95 32.81 -3.34
N MET A 666 34.90 31.87 -3.23
CA MET A 666 34.72 30.46 -3.58
C MET A 666 33.73 29.76 -2.63
N ALA A 667 33.82 29.95 -1.31
CA ALA A 667 32.89 29.38 -0.33
C ALA A 667 31.44 29.84 -0.53
N PHE A 668 31.22 31.04 -1.08
CA PHE A 668 29.88 31.54 -1.44
C PHE A 668 29.45 31.20 -2.88
N GLY A 669 30.40 30.90 -3.78
CA GLY A 669 30.15 30.69 -5.22
C GLY A 669 29.92 31.99 -5.98
N VAL A 670 30.72 33.02 -5.70
CA VAL A 670 30.75 34.33 -6.38
C VAL A 670 32.14 34.66 -6.91
N GLU A 671 33.04 33.68 -7.03
CA GLU A 671 34.45 33.87 -7.36
C GLU A 671 34.67 34.46 -8.76
N GLN A 672 33.74 34.22 -9.69
CA GLN A 672 33.82 34.78 -11.05
C GLN A 672 33.45 36.27 -11.09
N GLN A 673 32.46 36.72 -10.31
CA GLN A 673 32.08 38.14 -10.19
C GLN A 673 33.16 38.90 -9.42
N PHE A 674 33.65 38.30 -8.32
CA PHE A 674 34.73 38.87 -7.53
C PHE A 674 36.01 39.07 -8.36
N ALA A 675 36.44 38.06 -9.13
CA ALA A 675 37.66 38.12 -9.92
C ALA A 675 37.65 39.19 -11.02
N ARG A 676 36.52 39.39 -11.71
CA ARG A 676 36.38 40.46 -12.73
C ARG A 676 36.59 41.87 -12.16
N ALA A 677 36.19 42.11 -10.92
CA ALA A 677 36.39 43.41 -10.28
C ALA A 677 37.88 43.80 -10.18
N PHE A 678 38.77 42.81 -10.04
CA PHE A 678 40.23 42.96 -9.95
C PHE A 678 40.95 42.89 -11.31
N GLU A 679 40.24 42.73 -12.43
CA GLU A 679 40.83 42.72 -13.76
C GLU A 679 41.53 44.07 -14.05
N GLY A 680 42.81 44.01 -14.44
CA GLY A 680 43.69 45.17 -14.60
C GLY A 680 44.27 45.75 -13.30
N ILE A 681 43.81 45.31 -12.12
CA ILE A 681 44.34 45.71 -10.80
C ILE A 681 45.35 44.67 -10.29
N TYR A 682 44.98 43.40 -10.31
CA TYR A 682 45.83 42.30 -9.85
C TYR A 682 46.61 41.70 -11.05
N THR A 683 47.88 42.08 -11.20
CA THR A 683 48.68 41.81 -12.41
C THR A 683 49.86 40.85 -12.21
N GLN A 684 50.15 40.46 -10.97
CA GLN A 684 51.21 39.49 -10.63
C GLN A 684 50.59 38.17 -10.18
N ALA A 685 51.27 37.05 -10.45
CA ALA A 685 50.80 35.74 -10.00
C ALA A 685 50.98 35.56 -8.47
N PRO A 686 50.05 34.89 -7.77
CA PRO A 686 50.20 34.64 -6.33
C PRO A 686 51.36 33.69 -6.03
N GLN A 687 52.14 33.96 -4.98
CA GLN A 687 53.28 33.10 -4.58
C GLN A 687 52.86 31.67 -4.18
N TRP A 688 51.58 31.47 -3.83
CA TRP A 688 51.01 30.18 -3.47
C TRP A 688 50.46 29.37 -4.67
N TYR A 689 50.49 29.94 -5.89
CA TYR A 689 50.00 29.29 -7.11
C TYR A 689 51.03 29.32 -8.25
N VAL A 690 51.34 28.16 -8.81
CA VAL A 690 52.20 28.00 -9.99
C VAL A 690 51.35 27.52 -11.16
N GLY A 691 51.24 28.35 -12.20
CA GLY A 691 50.45 28.03 -13.40
C GLY A 691 51.31 27.81 -14.65
N PRO A 692 50.78 27.14 -15.69
CA PRO A 692 51.52 26.77 -16.90
C PRO A 692 51.96 27.95 -17.78
N SER A 693 51.48 29.18 -17.51
CA SER A 693 51.95 30.41 -18.18
C SER A 693 52.08 31.56 -17.18
N MET A 694 53.20 31.60 -16.47
CA MET A 694 53.49 32.68 -15.51
C MET A 694 53.93 34.00 -16.18
N MET A 695 54.28 34.00 -17.48
CA MET A 695 54.76 35.19 -18.19
C MET A 695 53.64 36.20 -18.49
N ASN A 696 52.44 35.72 -18.82
CA ASN A 696 51.27 36.54 -19.15
C ASN A 696 50.11 36.21 -18.18
N PHE A 697 50.32 36.51 -16.90
CA PHE A 697 49.29 36.32 -15.89
C PHE A 697 48.06 37.21 -16.17
N SER A 698 46.85 36.67 -15.95
CA SER A 698 45.61 37.44 -15.99
C SER A 698 44.56 36.86 -15.03
N VAL A 699 43.78 37.74 -14.41
CA VAL A 699 42.80 37.38 -13.37
C VAL A 699 41.68 36.49 -13.92
N GLY A 700 41.25 36.70 -15.17
CA GLY A 700 40.22 35.88 -15.82
C GLY A 700 40.65 34.42 -16.05
N HIS A 701 41.85 34.18 -16.57
CA HIS A 701 42.39 32.83 -16.72
C HIS A 701 42.66 32.17 -15.36
N PHE A 702 43.20 32.92 -14.40
CA PHE A 702 43.43 32.42 -13.04
C PHE A 702 42.12 32.03 -12.31
N SER A 703 41.08 32.87 -12.39
CA SER A 703 39.74 32.56 -11.84
C SER A 703 39.15 31.30 -12.48
N SER A 704 39.32 31.14 -13.79
CA SER A 704 38.93 29.92 -14.53
C SER A 704 39.68 28.68 -14.02
N SER A 705 41.00 28.78 -13.80
CA SER A 705 41.81 27.71 -13.20
C SER A 705 41.40 27.38 -11.76
N MET A 706 41.03 28.37 -10.94
CA MET A 706 40.55 28.13 -9.57
C MET A 706 39.16 27.47 -9.53
N SER A 707 38.25 27.86 -10.41
CA SER A 707 36.93 27.22 -10.54
C SER A 707 37.07 25.79 -11.10
N HIS A 708 37.99 25.55 -12.02
CA HIS A 708 38.38 24.21 -12.48
C HIS A 708 39.01 23.37 -11.36
N LEU A 709 39.96 23.92 -10.60
CA LEU A 709 40.57 23.26 -9.44
C LEU A 709 39.52 22.86 -8.39
N SER A 710 38.59 23.76 -8.05
CA SER A 710 37.51 23.45 -7.11
C SER A 710 36.61 22.32 -7.63
N THR A 711 36.39 22.26 -8.93
CA THR A 711 35.61 21.20 -9.57
C THR A 711 36.37 19.85 -9.54
N VAL A 712 37.65 19.84 -9.92
CA VAL A 712 38.49 18.61 -9.92
C VAL A 712 38.73 18.11 -8.50
N ALA A 713 39.13 18.97 -7.57
CA ALA A 713 39.32 18.62 -6.16
C ALA A 713 38.00 18.17 -5.52
N GLY A 714 36.88 18.84 -5.84
CA GLY A 714 35.55 18.40 -5.43
C GLY A 714 35.25 16.96 -5.86
N MET A 715 35.63 16.58 -7.09
CA MET A 715 35.45 15.22 -7.61
C MET A 715 36.44 14.18 -7.08
N THR A 716 37.73 14.51 -6.91
CA THR A 716 38.74 13.54 -6.41
C THR A 716 38.60 13.31 -4.92
N LEU A 717 38.46 14.38 -4.12
CA LEU A 717 38.39 14.29 -2.66
C LEU A 717 37.09 13.64 -2.16
N SER A 718 36.04 13.61 -3.00
CA SER A 718 34.77 12.93 -2.68
C SER A 718 34.55 11.60 -3.39
N SER A 719 35.49 11.12 -4.20
CA SER A 719 35.33 9.81 -4.84
C SER A 719 35.56 8.68 -3.83
N SER A 720 34.87 7.55 -4.03
CA SER A 720 35.01 6.37 -3.19
C SER A 720 35.08 5.11 -4.05
N PRO A 721 35.81 4.06 -3.63
CA PRO A 721 35.94 2.82 -4.40
C PRO A 721 34.58 2.23 -4.79
N ARG A 722 34.39 1.91 -6.07
CA ARG A 722 33.18 1.23 -6.54
C ARG A 722 33.15 -0.20 -6.01
N SER A 723 32.32 -0.45 -5.00
CA SER A 723 32.13 -1.78 -4.40
C SER A 723 31.53 -2.76 -5.41
N SER A 724 32.32 -3.72 -5.87
CA SER A 724 31.95 -4.75 -6.85
C SER A 724 31.16 -5.92 -6.25
N SER A 725 30.15 -5.62 -5.40
CA SER A 725 29.21 -6.62 -4.88
C SER A 725 27.87 -5.98 -4.47
N GLY A 726 26.78 -6.75 -4.60
CA GLY A 726 25.43 -6.36 -4.17
C GLY A 726 24.52 -5.88 -5.30
N SER A 727 23.68 -6.79 -5.82
CA SER A 727 22.55 -6.45 -6.68
C SER A 727 21.42 -5.79 -5.87
N GLY A 728 21.54 -4.47 -5.65
CA GLY A 728 20.57 -3.65 -4.92
C GLY A 728 19.72 -2.76 -5.81
N PHE A 729 18.40 -2.79 -5.62
CA PHE A 729 17.46 -1.91 -6.33
C PHE A 729 17.64 -0.44 -5.89
N GLY A 730 18.19 0.40 -6.76
CA GLY A 730 18.38 1.85 -6.53
C GLY A 730 17.48 2.68 -7.41
N GLY A 731 16.63 3.53 -6.81
CA GLY A 731 15.65 4.33 -7.55
C GLY A 731 16.27 5.50 -8.31
N GLY A 732 16.19 5.47 -9.64
CA GLY A 732 16.54 6.61 -10.50
C GLY A 732 15.42 7.65 -10.55
N GLY A 733 15.70 8.89 -10.15
CA GLY A 733 14.80 10.01 -10.33
C GLY A 733 14.81 10.50 -11.80
N GLY A 734 13.85 10.06 -12.60
CA GLY A 734 13.64 10.57 -13.96
C GLY A 734 12.86 11.90 -13.93
N GLY A 735 13.42 12.94 -14.56
CA GLY A 735 12.76 14.25 -14.65
C GLY A 735 11.57 14.26 -15.62
N PHE A 736 10.54 15.05 -15.30
CA PHE A 736 9.47 15.35 -16.24
C PHE A 736 9.98 16.28 -17.35
N SER A 737 9.83 15.85 -18.61
CA SER A 737 9.86 16.74 -19.78
C SER A 737 8.59 16.48 -20.61
N GLY A 738 8.07 17.54 -21.25
CA GLY A 738 6.77 17.53 -21.90
C GLY A 738 6.78 17.10 -23.36
N GLY A 739 5.58 16.80 -23.87
CA GLY A 739 5.31 16.36 -25.24
C GLY A 739 4.61 15.00 -25.26
N GLY A 740 3.54 14.77 -26.02
CA GLY A 740 2.77 15.71 -26.84
C GLY A 740 2.24 15.06 -28.12
N GLY A 741 0.92 14.89 -28.22
CA GLY A 741 0.23 14.59 -29.48
C GLY A 741 -0.16 13.13 -29.74
N GLY A 742 -1.46 12.91 -29.95
CA GLY A 742 -1.95 12.39 -31.23
C GLY A 742 -2.21 10.88 -31.39
N GLY A 743 -3.50 10.51 -31.42
CA GLY A 743 -4.03 9.33 -32.12
C GLY A 743 -4.00 7.98 -31.38
N GLY A 744 -4.84 7.01 -31.73
CA GLY A 744 -6.00 7.13 -32.62
C GLY A 744 -6.54 5.82 -33.22
N GLY A 745 -7.58 5.24 -32.59
CA GLY A 745 -8.56 4.32 -33.24
C GLY A 745 -8.11 2.91 -33.66
N GLY A 746 -9.08 2.13 -34.17
CA GLY A 746 -8.87 0.85 -34.87
C GLY A 746 -8.94 -0.41 -34.01
N GLY A 747 -9.31 -1.55 -34.61
CA GLY A 747 -9.29 -2.85 -33.94
C GLY A 747 -9.64 -4.07 -34.81
N ALA A 748 -9.42 -5.25 -34.23
CA ALA A 748 -9.90 -6.59 -34.60
C ALA A 748 -9.30 -7.35 -35.83
N VAL A 749 -9.45 -8.70 -35.75
CA VAL A 749 -9.45 -9.73 -36.82
C VAL A 749 -8.13 -10.49 -37.19
N CYS A 750 -8.05 -11.72 -36.63
CA CYS A 750 -7.68 -13.03 -37.23
C CYS A 750 -6.25 -13.44 -37.70
N ARG A 751 -5.84 -14.62 -37.17
CA ARG A 751 -5.06 -15.75 -37.75
C ARG A 751 -3.80 -15.52 -38.62
N ARG A 752 -2.74 -16.28 -38.27
CA ARG A 752 -2.09 -17.23 -39.20
C ARG A 752 -1.60 -18.50 -38.48
N ARG A 753 -1.48 -19.61 -39.23
CA ARG A 753 -0.78 -20.84 -38.82
C ARG A 753 0.71 -20.73 -39.11
N VAL A 754 1.56 -21.21 -38.20
CA VAL A 754 2.61 -22.23 -38.41
C VAL A 754 2.76 -22.95 -37.05
N SER A 755 2.89 -24.27 -36.92
CA SER A 755 2.83 -25.37 -37.90
C SER A 755 1.59 -26.24 -37.66
#